data_AF-A0A8D0S434-F1
#
_entry.id   AF-A0A8D0S434-F1
#
_cell.length_a   1.000
_cell.length_b   1.000
_cell.length_c   1.000
_cell.angle_alpha   90.00
_cell.angle_beta   90.00
_cell.angle_gamma   90.00
#
_symmetry.space_group_name_H-M   'P 1'
#
loop_
_entity.id
_entity.type
_entity.pdbx_description
1 polymer ?
#
loop_
_entity_poly.entity_id
_entity_poly.type
_entity_poly.pdbx_seq_one_letter_code
_entity_poly.pdbx_strand_id
1 'polypeptide(L)'
;MSSSGPRRLQPIGPAAFGASPPAPEETYDRLLEVPVTREQLNHYRNVAETARSELAATLVKFESAQAELRDLQSKMRSKEVSCQELKAEMENYKESNARKASLLTSLRDRVQELEEESVVLSTSKIRTEIAAHSAVKENQELKKNFVELDEKLQKCLKDNEENKKQVLQSCRKHEKFLAALRDSLDPEKKNEKASDEDLILKVGELCKENALVKGQIVALEETVSVHEMEAEASRETIVRLASEVNREQKKAASCTEEKDKLNQDLLTAVEAKEALEKEVKILQERLLAGQRVWDASKQELSLLKKSSLELEKSCKASLDAATASQSQYSSFREKIAALLRGGSGPLKPTEDAILERIREMGSQEESGKQMVTQLEAQISELVEQLGNESGFHQKALQRAQKAENKLETLQGQLTHLEGELVSGDVLRDTLHVEKQKYLQFLDQLSEKMKLDRMAAELGFDMRLEVVLARTEQLVRLESNAVIEHKTIAHNLQRKLKTQKERLESKELHVNLLRQKIAQLEEERQMRSALTVERDEAKVTIRKLQKQVERLQKELSLCREMNTELKAKLADTNELKIKTLEQTKTIEDLNKSRDTLEKMKEKAEKKLLSVKSELDTAEHEAKENKERAKNMLEVVTSETKTLKKSLEEAEKREKQESPLWHPELIPELSHHLQGISNVVWQIGLIIEVSGHE
;
A
#
# COMPACT_ATOMS: atom_id res chain seq x y z
N MET A 1 -63.30 -14.39 13.25
CA MET A 1 -64.32 -14.19 14.32
C MET A 1 -65.53 -13.48 13.72
N SER A 2 -66.70 -13.70 14.32
CA SER A 2 -67.99 -12.98 14.23
C SER A 2 -68.28 -11.94 13.14
N SER A 3 -69.49 -12.07 12.54
CA SER A 3 -70.39 -10.99 12.03
C SER A 3 -69.89 -10.06 10.90
N SER A 4 -70.73 -9.52 10.01
CA SER A 4 -72.18 -9.71 9.75
C SER A 4 -72.50 -9.26 8.32
N GLY A 5 -73.50 -9.85 7.66
CA GLY A 5 -73.91 -9.48 6.30
C GLY A 5 -75.24 -8.71 6.25
N PRO A 6 -75.51 -7.94 5.18
CA PRO A 6 -76.82 -7.35 4.92
C PRO A 6 -77.68 -8.18 3.95
N ARG A 7 -78.94 -8.28 4.33
CA ARG A 7 -80.12 -8.81 3.62
C ARG A 7 -80.15 -8.53 2.11
N ARG A 8 -80.46 -9.55 1.30
CA ARG A 8 -81.19 -9.34 0.04
C ARG A 8 -82.60 -8.82 0.37
N LEU A 9 -83.03 -7.76 -0.30
CA LEU A 9 -84.46 -7.46 -0.45
C LEU A 9 -84.96 -8.17 -1.72
N GLN A 10 -86.14 -8.79 -1.62
CA GLN A 10 -86.86 -9.34 -2.77
C GLN A 10 -87.66 -8.22 -3.45
N PRO A 11 -87.84 -8.25 -4.79
CA PRO A 11 -88.86 -7.44 -5.43
C PRO A 11 -90.25 -7.89 -4.95
N ILE A 12 -91.08 -6.94 -4.54
CA ILE A 12 -92.50 -7.21 -4.28
C ILE A 12 -93.17 -7.49 -5.63
N GLY A 13 -93.82 -8.65 -5.75
CA GLY A 13 -94.55 -9.01 -6.97
C GLY A 13 -95.86 -8.22 -7.12
N PRO A 14 -96.32 -7.95 -8.35
CA PRO A 14 -97.62 -7.34 -8.57
C PRO A 14 -98.72 -8.36 -8.23
N ALA A 15 -99.45 -8.11 -7.14
CA ALA A 15 -100.73 -8.77 -6.90
C ALA A 15 -101.72 -8.32 -7.99
N ALA A 16 -102.45 -9.28 -8.57
CA ALA A 16 -103.30 -9.01 -9.72
C ALA A 16 -104.60 -8.28 -9.33
N PHE A 17 -105.03 -7.37 -10.21
CA PHE A 17 -106.45 -7.14 -10.47
C PHE A 17 -106.68 -6.99 -11.96
N GLY A 18 -107.08 -8.10 -12.61
CA GLY A 18 -107.77 -8.03 -13.89
C GLY A 18 -109.25 -7.75 -13.63
N ALA A 19 -109.76 -6.64 -14.14
CA ALA A 19 -111.18 -6.31 -14.13
C ALA A 19 -111.55 -5.70 -15.48
N SER A 20 -112.25 -6.47 -16.32
CA SER A 20 -112.96 -5.90 -17.46
C SER A 20 -114.04 -4.94 -16.97
N PRO A 21 -114.33 -3.83 -17.66
CA PRO A 21 -115.50 -3.03 -17.34
C PRO A 21 -116.78 -3.88 -17.54
N PRO A 22 -117.64 -4.05 -16.54
CA PRO A 22 -119.02 -4.45 -16.80
C PRO A 22 -119.75 -3.30 -17.53
N ALA A 23 -120.84 -3.62 -18.22
CA ALA A 23 -121.77 -2.59 -18.69
C ALA A 23 -122.38 -1.85 -17.48
N PRO A 24 -122.71 -0.55 -17.59
CA PRO A 24 -123.36 0.18 -16.51
C PRO A 24 -124.81 -0.33 -16.34
N GLU A 25 -125.12 -0.89 -15.17
CA GLU A 25 -126.51 -1.14 -14.79
C GLU A 25 -127.23 0.17 -14.42
N GLU A 26 -128.49 0.29 -14.83
CA GLU A 26 -129.30 1.50 -14.72
C GLU A 26 -129.74 1.77 -13.27
N THR A 27 -128.92 2.49 -12.51
CA THR A 27 -129.34 3.08 -11.23
C THR A 27 -130.02 4.43 -11.47
N TYR A 28 -131.35 4.38 -11.65
CA TYR A 28 -132.23 5.55 -11.77
C TYR A 28 -132.25 6.38 -10.47
N ASP A 29 -131.32 7.32 -10.31
CA ASP A 29 -131.45 8.37 -9.30
C ASP A 29 -132.11 9.61 -9.91
N ARG A 30 -133.40 9.79 -9.62
CA ARG A 30 -134.32 10.65 -10.39
C ARG A 30 -134.30 12.10 -9.91
N LEU A 31 -133.16 12.76 -10.07
CA LEU A 31 -132.99 14.18 -9.70
C LEU A 31 -132.93 15.12 -10.92
N LEU A 32 -134.12 15.62 -11.27
CA LEU A 32 -134.38 16.88 -11.98
C LEU A 32 -133.55 17.17 -13.24
N GLU A 33 -134.18 17.00 -14.42
CA GLU A 33 -133.79 17.73 -15.63
C GLU A 33 -134.02 19.24 -15.45
N VAL A 34 -133.08 19.91 -14.81
CA VAL A 34 -132.92 21.36 -14.96
C VAL A 34 -132.50 21.61 -16.42
N PRO A 35 -133.15 22.53 -17.16
CA PRO A 35 -132.71 22.87 -18.51
C PRO A 35 -131.34 23.56 -18.45
N VAL A 36 -130.28 22.77 -18.62
CA VAL A 36 -128.88 23.22 -18.57
C VAL A 36 -128.70 24.34 -19.60
N THR A 37 -128.43 25.55 -19.12
CA THR A 37 -128.42 26.71 -20.03
C THR A 37 -127.22 26.64 -20.98
N ARG A 38 -127.32 27.37 -22.09
CA ARG A 38 -126.23 27.40 -23.08
C ARG A 38 -124.93 27.96 -22.49
N GLU A 39 -125.00 28.82 -21.47
CA GLU A 39 -123.83 29.26 -20.70
C GLU A 39 -123.20 28.11 -19.92
N GLN A 40 -123.99 27.28 -19.22
CA GLN A 40 -123.47 26.17 -18.42
C GLN A 40 -122.73 25.13 -19.28
N LEU A 41 -123.29 24.73 -20.43
CA LEU A 41 -122.62 23.82 -21.37
C LEU A 41 -121.32 24.43 -21.95
N ASN A 42 -121.31 25.73 -22.23
CA ASN A 42 -120.09 26.40 -22.68
C ASN A 42 -119.04 26.53 -21.55
N HIS A 43 -119.47 26.78 -20.31
CA HIS A 43 -118.59 26.83 -19.14
C HIS A 43 -117.89 25.48 -18.93
N TYR A 44 -118.64 24.37 -18.90
CA TYR A 44 -118.05 23.03 -18.79
C TYR A 44 -117.14 22.67 -19.96
N ARG A 45 -117.45 23.09 -21.20
CA ARG A 45 -116.54 22.93 -22.35
C ARG A 45 -115.23 23.69 -22.12
N ASN A 46 -115.30 24.98 -21.79
CA ASN A 46 -114.13 25.82 -21.60
C ASN A 46 -113.22 25.27 -20.47
N VAL A 47 -113.81 24.87 -19.33
CA VAL A 47 -113.09 24.25 -18.21
C VAL A 47 -112.42 22.92 -18.63
N ALA A 48 -113.09 22.09 -19.44
CA ALA A 48 -112.50 20.87 -19.96
C ALA A 48 -111.38 21.14 -20.99
N GLU A 49 -111.45 22.22 -21.75
CA GLU A 49 -110.42 22.63 -22.72
C GLU A 49 -109.19 23.25 -22.04
N THR A 50 -109.36 24.08 -21.00
CA THR A 50 -108.24 24.53 -20.15
C THR A 50 -107.60 23.35 -19.42
N ALA A 51 -108.37 22.45 -18.81
CA ALA A 51 -107.84 21.25 -18.15
C ALA A 51 -107.06 20.33 -19.12
N ARG A 52 -107.50 20.21 -20.39
CA ARG A 52 -106.74 19.50 -21.44
C ARG A 52 -105.44 20.22 -21.82
N SER A 53 -105.46 21.54 -21.90
CA SER A 53 -104.28 22.35 -22.22
C SER A 53 -103.25 22.31 -21.09
N GLU A 54 -103.70 22.36 -19.84
CA GLU A 54 -102.87 22.20 -18.63
C GLU A 54 -102.31 20.77 -18.52
N LEU A 55 -103.11 19.75 -18.84
CA LEU A 55 -102.64 18.37 -18.92
C LEU A 55 -101.57 18.19 -20.01
N ALA A 56 -101.77 18.75 -21.20
CA ALA A 56 -100.76 18.73 -22.26
C ALA A 56 -99.46 19.47 -21.84
N ALA A 57 -99.59 20.64 -21.22
CA ALA A 57 -98.45 21.42 -20.74
C ALA A 57 -97.69 20.74 -19.59
N THR A 58 -98.37 19.98 -18.73
CA THR A 58 -97.75 19.19 -17.66
C THR A 58 -97.14 17.89 -18.19
N LEU A 59 -97.73 17.25 -19.19
CA LEU A 59 -97.13 16.10 -19.89
C LEU A 59 -95.81 16.48 -20.59
N VAL A 60 -95.76 17.58 -21.35
CA VAL A 60 -94.52 18.06 -22.00
C VAL A 60 -93.42 18.40 -20.97
N LYS A 61 -93.80 18.98 -19.82
CA LYS A 61 -92.87 19.23 -18.69
C LYS A 61 -92.38 17.93 -18.05
N PHE A 62 -93.24 16.91 -17.94
CA PHE A 62 -92.86 15.60 -17.44
C PHE A 62 -91.92 14.86 -18.41
N GLU A 63 -92.20 14.91 -19.71
CA GLU A 63 -91.37 14.27 -20.75
C GLU A 63 -89.98 14.91 -20.86
N SER A 64 -89.89 16.24 -20.79
CA SER A 64 -88.62 16.97 -20.77
C SER A 64 -87.81 16.66 -19.51
N ALA A 65 -88.41 16.72 -18.32
CA ALA A 65 -87.75 16.33 -17.08
C ALA A 65 -87.32 14.85 -17.07
N GLN A 66 -88.10 13.95 -17.69
CA GLN A 66 -87.72 12.54 -17.84
C GLN A 66 -86.58 12.36 -18.86
N ALA A 67 -86.47 13.20 -19.88
CA ALA A 67 -85.35 13.20 -20.82
C ALA A 67 -84.05 13.71 -20.16
N GLU A 68 -84.12 14.81 -19.41
CA GLU A 68 -83.00 15.31 -18.59
C GLU A 68 -82.53 14.26 -17.57
N LEU A 69 -83.45 13.58 -16.89
CA LEU A 69 -83.14 12.52 -15.93
C LEU A 69 -82.46 11.32 -16.62
N ARG A 70 -82.88 10.96 -17.84
CA ARG A 70 -82.22 9.91 -18.65
C ARG A 70 -80.80 10.33 -19.08
N ASP A 71 -80.61 11.58 -19.50
CA ASP A 71 -79.29 12.14 -19.85
C ASP A 71 -78.35 12.16 -18.63
N LEU A 72 -78.80 12.69 -17.49
CA LEU A 72 -78.04 12.71 -16.23
C LEU A 72 -77.68 11.29 -15.76
N GLN A 73 -78.58 10.31 -15.90
CA GLN A 73 -78.25 8.90 -15.63
C GLN A 73 -77.18 8.35 -16.58
N SER A 74 -77.19 8.74 -17.87
CA SER A 74 -76.15 8.32 -18.82
C SER A 74 -74.77 8.92 -18.47
N LYS A 75 -74.74 10.21 -18.09
CA LYS A 75 -73.55 10.93 -17.65
C LYS A 75 -73.00 10.38 -16.33
N MET A 76 -73.89 10.03 -15.39
CA MET A 76 -73.50 9.37 -14.14
C MET A 76 -72.86 8.00 -14.40
N ARG A 77 -73.45 7.18 -15.29
CA ARG A 77 -72.89 5.87 -15.66
C ARG A 77 -71.54 5.99 -16.36
N SER A 78 -71.34 6.96 -17.27
CA SER A 78 -70.04 7.14 -17.93
C SER A 78 -68.96 7.62 -16.97
N LYS A 79 -69.30 8.45 -15.98
CA LYS A 79 -68.39 8.80 -14.88
C LYS A 79 -68.10 7.63 -13.96
N GLU A 80 -69.07 6.78 -13.67
CA GLU A 80 -68.86 5.57 -12.86
C GLU A 80 -67.94 4.55 -13.56
N VAL A 81 -68.09 4.34 -14.87
CA VAL A 81 -67.14 3.53 -15.67
C VAL A 81 -65.73 4.12 -15.61
N SER A 82 -65.58 5.43 -15.85
CA SER A 82 -64.26 6.09 -15.77
C SER A 82 -63.63 6.01 -14.37
N CYS A 83 -64.43 6.05 -13.30
CA CYS A 83 -63.96 5.80 -11.92
C CYS A 83 -63.53 4.34 -11.70
N GLN A 84 -64.19 3.37 -12.35
CA GLN A 84 -63.78 1.95 -12.28
C GLN A 84 -62.49 1.70 -13.07
N GLU A 85 -62.30 2.33 -14.23
CA GLU A 85 -61.08 2.29 -15.03
C GLU A 85 -59.89 2.87 -14.25
N LEU A 86 -60.02 4.08 -13.70
CA LEU A 86 -59.00 4.72 -12.85
C LEU A 86 -58.66 3.88 -11.61
N LYS A 87 -59.66 3.20 -11.02
CA LYS A 87 -59.44 2.28 -9.90
C LYS A 87 -58.66 1.04 -10.34
N ALA A 88 -58.96 0.46 -11.50
CA ALA A 88 -58.20 -0.66 -12.05
C ALA A 88 -56.75 -0.26 -12.36
N GLU A 89 -56.52 0.93 -12.93
CA GLU A 89 -55.18 1.47 -13.16
C GLU A 89 -54.42 1.66 -11.83
N MET A 90 -55.08 2.19 -10.79
CA MET A 90 -54.52 2.34 -9.45
C MET A 90 -54.08 1.00 -8.84
N GLU A 91 -54.89 -0.07 -8.95
CA GLU A 91 -54.49 -1.41 -8.49
C GLU A 91 -53.34 -1.98 -9.33
N ASN A 92 -53.32 -1.76 -10.66
CA ASN A 92 -52.20 -2.14 -11.52
C ASN A 92 -50.88 -1.44 -11.13
N TYR A 93 -50.93 -0.14 -10.78
CA TYR A 93 -49.75 0.56 -10.24
C TYR A 93 -49.31 0.01 -8.88
N LYS A 94 -50.24 -0.27 -7.97
CA LYS A 94 -49.92 -0.91 -6.68
C LYS A 94 -49.25 -2.27 -6.88
N GLU A 95 -49.78 -3.11 -7.76
CA GLU A 95 -49.20 -4.43 -8.03
C GLU A 95 -47.82 -4.31 -8.70
N SER A 96 -47.67 -3.42 -9.68
CA SER A 96 -46.37 -3.09 -10.27
C SER A 96 -45.36 -2.64 -9.21
N ASN A 97 -45.78 -1.81 -8.26
CA ASN A 97 -44.94 -1.34 -7.17
C ASN A 97 -44.61 -2.45 -6.16
N ALA A 98 -45.56 -3.32 -5.82
CA ALA A 98 -45.35 -4.47 -4.94
C ALA A 98 -44.38 -5.49 -5.55
N ARG A 99 -44.50 -5.78 -6.85
CA ARG A 99 -43.55 -6.62 -7.61
C ARG A 99 -42.15 -6.00 -7.62
N LYS A 100 -42.03 -4.69 -7.83
CA LYS A 100 -40.74 -3.95 -7.75
C LYS A 100 -40.15 -3.95 -6.34
N ALA A 101 -40.96 -3.78 -5.31
CA ALA A 101 -40.53 -3.81 -3.91
C ALA A 101 -40.03 -5.21 -3.51
N SER A 102 -40.74 -6.27 -3.90
CA SER A 102 -40.32 -7.67 -3.69
C SER A 102 -38.97 -7.96 -4.37
N LEU A 103 -38.80 -7.53 -5.62
CA LEU A 103 -37.53 -7.63 -6.34
C LEU A 103 -36.40 -6.84 -5.65
N LEU A 104 -36.68 -5.64 -5.13
CA LEU A 104 -35.70 -4.83 -4.39
C LEU A 104 -35.30 -5.47 -3.05
N THR A 105 -36.21 -6.18 -2.37
CA THR A 105 -35.87 -6.97 -1.18
C THR A 105 -34.98 -8.15 -1.57
N SER A 106 -35.41 -9.00 -2.51
CA SER A 106 -34.63 -10.15 -2.96
C SER A 106 -33.23 -9.80 -3.50
N LEU A 107 -33.08 -8.62 -4.13
CA LEU A 107 -31.77 -8.11 -4.56
C LEU A 107 -30.91 -7.59 -3.40
N ARG A 108 -31.51 -7.08 -2.32
CA ARG A 108 -30.77 -6.71 -1.08
C ARG A 108 -30.34 -7.93 -0.31
N ASP A 109 -31.24 -8.88 -0.11
CA ASP A 109 -30.98 -10.15 0.59
C ASP A 109 -29.77 -10.85 -0.07
N ARG A 110 -29.77 -10.95 -1.40
CA ARG A 110 -28.67 -11.52 -2.19
C ARG A 110 -27.38 -10.68 -2.22
N VAL A 111 -27.46 -9.36 -2.00
CA VAL A 111 -26.24 -8.54 -1.79
C VAL A 111 -25.66 -8.83 -0.42
N GLN A 112 -26.50 -8.93 0.62
CA GLN A 112 -26.06 -9.31 1.97
C GLN A 112 -25.45 -10.72 1.99
N GLU A 113 -26.06 -11.71 1.32
CA GLU A 113 -25.48 -13.06 1.16
C GLU A 113 -24.06 -13.01 0.56
N LEU A 114 -23.85 -12.21 -0.49
CA LEU A 114 -22.54 -12.05 -1.14
C LEU A 114 -21.53 -11.26 -0.28
N GLU A 115 -22.00 -10.31 0.54
CA GLU A 115 -21.15 -9.60 1.52
C GLU A 115 -20.71 -10.55 2.64
N GLU A 116 -21.63 -11.37 3.17
CA GLU A 116 -21.34 -12.42 4.16
C GLU A 116 -20.38 -13.49 3.61
N GLU A 117 -20.61 -13.99 2.39
CA GLU A 117 -19.66 -14.90 1.69
C GLU A 117 -18.27 -14.26 1.54
N SER A 118 -18.19 -12.96 1.25
CA SER A 118 -16.92 -12.24 1.12
C SER A 118 -16.18 -12.10 2.46
N VAL A 119 -16.90 -11.91 3.57
CA VAL A 119 -16.35 -11.95 4.93
C VAL A 119 -15.86 -13.37 5.30
N VAL A 120 -16.61 -14.41 4.94
CA VAL A 120 -16.17 -15.81 5.15
C VAL A 120 -14.94 -16.15 4.29
N LEU A 121 -14.88 -15.69 3.04
CA LEU A 121 -13.73 -15.87 2.16
C LEU A 121 -12.48 -15.13 2.64
N SER A 122 -12.61 -13.87 3.09
CA SER A 122 -11.48 -13.09 3.61
C SER A 122 -10.95 -13.67 4.93
N THR A 123 -11.82 -14.06 5.86
CA THR A 123 -11.38 -14.74 7.10
C THR A 123 -10.85 -16.16 6.86
N SER A 124 -11.29 -16.84 5.80
CA SER A 124 -10.68 -18.10 5.34
C SER A 124 -9.27 -17.87 4.79
N LYS A 125 -9.11 -16.86 3.91
CA LYS A 125 -7.82 -16.46 3.33
C LYS A 125 -6.80 -16.07 4.42
N ILE A 126 -7.19 -15.25 5.40
CA ILE A 126 -6.30 -14.86 6.50
C ILE A 126 -5.82 -16.09 7.29
N ARG A 127 -6.71 -17.07 7.54
CA ARG A 127 -6.33 -18.34 8.19
C ARG A 127 -5.35 -19.17 7.35
N THR A 128 -5.51 -19.24 6.03
CA THR A 128 -4.55 -19.97 5.17
C THR A 128 -3.22 -19.24 5.01
N GLU A 129 -3.21 -17.90 5.00
CA GLU A 129 -1.98 -17.09 5.02
C GLU A 129 -1.21 -17.24 6.34
N ILE A 130 -1.90 -17.25 7.49
CA ILE A 130 -1.29 -17.55 8.81
C ILE A 130 -0.71 -18.97 8.84
N ALA A 131 -1.46 -19.97 8.37
CA ALA A 131 -0.99 -21.36 8.31
C ALA A 131 0.24 -21.52 7.40
N ALA A 132 0.25 -20.85 6.24
CA ALA A 132 1.40 -20.83 5.33
C ALA A 132 2.62 -20.15 5.96
N HIS A 133 2.45 -19.01 6.65
CA HIS A 133 3.53 -18.35 7.38
C HIS A 133 4.10 -19.23 8.49
N SER A 134 3.26 -19.97 9.23
CA SER A 134 3.70 -20.93 10.24
C SER A 134 4.53 -22.06 9.63
N ALA A 135 4.05 -22.68 8.55
CA ALA A 135 4.77 -23.74 7.85
C ALA A 135 6.09 -23.26 7.22
N VAL A 136 6.14 -22.01 6.73
CA VAL A 136 7.39 -21.39 6.24
C VAL A 136 8.38 -21.16 7.38
N LYS A 137 7.93 -20.69 8.55
CA LYS A 137 8.78 -20.52 9.74
C LYS A 137 9.35 -21.87 10.22
N GLU A 138 8.51 -22.90 10.30
CA GLU A 138 8.94 -24.26 10.64
C GLU A 138 9.97 -24.81 9.64
N ASN A 139 9.76 -24.62 8.34
CA ASN A 139 10.74 -24.98 7.31
C ASN A 139 12.07 -24.20 7.42
N GLN A 140 12.06 -22.97 7.93
CA GLN A 140 13.29 -22.23 8.23
C GLN A 140 14.00 -22.79 9.46
N GLU A 141 13.28 -23.15 10.52
CA GLU A 141 13.82 -23.79 11.71
C GLU A 141 14.46 -25.15 11.38
N LEU A 142 13.76 -25.99 10.60
CA LEU A 142 14.27 -27.27 10.11
C LEU A 142 15.52 -27.11 9.24
N LYS A 143 15.61 -26.05 8.43
CA LYS A 143 16.82 -25.74 7.64
C LYS A 143 18.02 -25.35 8.51
N LYS A 144 17.83 -24.56 9.58
CA LYS A 144 18.91 -24.26 10.54
C LYS A 144 19.39 -25.56 11.22
N ASN A 145 18.44 -26.35 11.73
CA ASN A 145 18.72 -27.62 12.40
C ASN A 145 19.47 -28.60 11.49
N PHE A 146 19.12 -28.65 10.19
CA PHE A 146 19.84 -29.45 9.19
C PHE A 146 21.29 -28.96 9.00
N VAL A 147 21.53 -27.65 8.87
CA VAL A 147 22.89 -27.09 8.74
C VAL A 147 23.71 -27.36 10.00
N GLU A 148 23.16 -27.17 11.19
CA GLU A 148 23.83 -27.50 12.45
C GLU A 148 24.19 -29.01 12.54
N LEU A 149 23.33 -29.89 12.05
CA LEU A 149 23.58 -31.33 12.04
C LEU A 149 24.66 -31.71 11.01
N ASP A 150 24.69 -31.09 9.83
CA ASP A 150 25.77 -31.28 8.86
C ASP A 150 27.10 -30.76 9.41
N GLU A 151 27.15 -29.57 10.03
CA GLU A 151 28.36 -29.05 10.69
C GLU A 151 28.87 -30.00 11.78
N LYS A 152 27.99 -30.53 12.63
CA LYS A 152 28.33 -31.53 13.66
C LYS A 152 28.84 -32.83 13.04
N LEU A 153 28.28 -33.27 11.92
CA LEU A 153 28.71 -34.47 11.19
C LEU A 153 30.06 -34.27 10.49
N GLN A 154 30.26 -33.13 9.81
CA GLN A 154 31.53 -32.71 9.22
C GLN A 154 32.65 -32.60 10.26
N LYS A 155 32.34 -32.09 11.46
CA LYS A 155 33.29 -32.07 12.58
C LYS A 155 33.63 -33.50 13.03
N CYS A 156 32.62 -34.34 13.29
CA CYS A 156 32.82 -35.73 13.70
C CYS A 156 33.64 -36.54 12.69
N LEU A 157 33.48 -36.30 11.39
CA LEU A 157 34.30 -36.89 10.32
C LEU A 157 35.78 -36.45 10.41
N LYS A 158 36.05 -35.16 10.65
CA LYS A 158 37.42 -34.64 10.85
C LYS A 158 38.05 -35.22 12.11
N ASP A 159 37.33 -35.22 13.23
CA ASP A 159 37.80 -35.77 14.51
C ASP A 159 38.10 -37.29 14.39
N ASN A 160 37.34 -38.02 13.57
CA ASN A 160 37.58 -39.44 13.24
C ASN A 160 38.83 -39.64 12.37
N GLU A 161 39.07 -38.79 11.37
CA GLU A 161 40.33 -38.78 10.62
C GLU A 161 41.55 -38.44 11.50
N GLU A 162 41.44 -37.44 12.37
CA GLU A 162 42.48 -37.02 13.32
C GLU A 162 42.84 -38.19 14.25
N ASN A 163 41.82 -38.83 14.83
CA ASN A 163 41.99 -40.03 15.65
C ASN A 163 42.66 -41.19 14.89
N LYS A 164 42.29 -41.45 13.62
CA LYS A 164 42.98 -42.45 12.78
C LYS A 164 44.45 -42.11 12.57
N LYS A 165 44.79 -40.83 12.34
CA LYS A 165 46.17 -40.36 12.20
C LYS A 165 46.96 -40.54 13.51
N GLN A 166 46.36 -40.23 14.66
CA GLN A 166 46.97 -40.46 15.98
C GLN A 166 47.16 -41.95 16.30
N VAL A 167 46.17 -42.81 16.03
CA VAL A 167 46.28 -44.27 16.21
C VAL A 167 47.42 -44.83 15.38
N LEU A 168 47.52 -44.48 14.09
CA LEU A 168 48.63 -44.88 13.23
C LEU A 168 50.00 -44.36 13.74
N GLN A 169 50.04 -43.17 14.33
CA GLN A 169 51.25 -42.65 14.96
C GLN A 169 51.62 -43.42 16.24
N SER A 170 50.64 -43.82 17.06
CA SER A 170 50.86 -44.62 18.27
C SER A 170 51.25 -46.07 17.96
N CYS A 171 50.71 -46.69 16.92
CA CYS A 171 51.20 -47.98 16.42
C CYS A 171 52.69 -47.89 16.05
N ARG A 172 53.10 -46.87 15.28
CA ARG A 172 54.52 -46.63 14.94
C ARG A 172 55.42 -46.32 16.14
N LYS A 173 54.86 -45.79 17.24
CA LYS A 173 55.58 -45.64 18.52
C LYS A 173 55.72 -46.99 19.24
N HIS A 174 54.66 -47.82 19.25
CA HIS A 174 54.70 -49.17 19.80
C HIS A 174 55.66 -50.10 19.06
N GLU A 175 55.69 -50.07 17.73
CA GLU A 175 56.66 -50.84 16.93
C GLU A 175 58.11 -50.48 17.28
N LYS A 176 58.40 -49.19 17.45
CA LYS A 176 59.72 -48.69 17.89
C LYS A 176 60.04 -49.05 19.34
N PHE A 177 59.05 -49.01 20.23
CA PHE A 177 59.20 -49.44 21.62
C PHE A 177 59.49 -50.94 21.71
N LEU A 178 58.77 -51.77 20.94
CA LEU A 178 59.01 -53.21 20.87
C LEU A 178 60.37 -53.55 20.27
N ALA A 179 60.87 -52.76 19.31
CA ALA A 179 62.25 -52.89 18.82
C ALA A 179 63.27 -52.56 19.93
N ALA A 180 63.17 -51.38 20.55
CA ALA A 180 64.09 -50.96 21.62
C ALA A 180 64.05 -51.89 22.85
N LEU A 181 62.87 -52.43 23.19
CA LEU A 181 62.72 -53.40 24.27
C LEU A 181 63.45 -54.72 23.94
N ARG A 182 63.42 -55.14 22.67
CA ARG A 182 64.12 -56.32 22.16
C ARG A 182 65.64 -56.14 22.15
N ASP A 183 66.11 -54.94 21.87
CA ASP A 183 67.54 -54.57 21.96
C ASP A 183 68.01 -54.46 23.42
N SER A 184 67.11 -54.14 24.37
CA SER A 184 67.41 -54.02 25.80
C SER A 184 67.38 -55.34 26.60
N LEU A 185 66.94 -56.43 25.97
CA LEU A 185 66.77 -57.76 26.59
C LEU A 185 67.72 -58.80 25.98
N ASP A 186 69.00 -58.44 25.86
CA ASP A 186 70.10 -59.36 25.54
C ASP A 186 70.65 -60.01 26.83
N PRO A 187 70.52 -61.34 27.03
CA PRO A 187 70.87 -62.00 28.29
C PRO A 187 72.35 -62.44 28.39
N GLU A 188 73.30 -61.74 27.75
CA GLU A 188 74.74 -62.03 27.85
C GLU A 188 75.58 -60.94 28.55
N LYS A 189 75.60 -60.97 29.89
CA LYS A 189 76.87 -60.78 30.64
C LYS A 189 76.85 -61.41 32.02
N LYS A 190 78.03 -61.88 32.43
CA LYS A 190 78.25 -62.67 33.66
C LYS A 190 78.87 -61.80 34.75
N ASN A 191 78.47 -62.10 35.98
CA ASN A 191 79.26 -62.10 37.21
C ASN A 191 80.38 -61.06 37.37
N GLU A 192 80.22 -60.21 38.38
CA GLU A 192 81.31 -60.01 39.35
C GLU A 192 80.71 -59.90 40.77
N LYS A 193 81.47 -60.27 41.80
CA LYS A 193 80.96 -60.38 43.18
C LYS A 193 81.21 -59.07 43.94
N ALA A 194 80.14 -58.39 44.36
CA ALA A 194 80.23 -57.42 45.45
C ALA A 194 80.57 -58.11 46.78
N SER A 195 81.19 -57.40 47.73
CA SER A 195 81.38 -57.92 49.09
C SER A 195 80.06 -57.87 49.88
N ASP A 196 79.90 -58.76 50.86
CA ASP A 196 78.74 -58.73 51.75
C ASP A 196 78.67 -57.42 52.56
N GLU A 197 79.82 -56.78 52.84
CA GLU A 197 79.86 -55.46 53.48
C GLU A 197 79.40 -54.33 52.56
N ASP A 198 79.71 -54.38 51.26
CA ASP A 198 79.17 -53.43 50.26
C ASP A 198 77.65 -53.60 50.14
N LEU A 199 77.16 -54.84 50.17
CA LEU A 199 75.74 -55.15 50.17
C LEU A 199 75.04 -54.63 51.44
N ILE A 200 75.65 -54.79 52.62
CA ILE A 200 75.10 -54.25 53.88
C ILE A 200 75.07 -52.72 53.87
N LEU A 201 76.13 -52.05 53.39
CA LEU A 201 76.16 -50.60 53.23
C LEU A 201 75.09 -50.14 52.22
N LYS A 202 74.97 -50.79 51.07
CA LYS A 202 73.97 -50.45 50.05
C LYS A 202 72.54 -50.70 50.54
N VAL A 203 72.29 -51.74 51.32
CA VAL A 203 71.00 -51.95 52.01
C VAL A 203 70.76 -50.86 53.05
N GLY A 204 71.79 -50.42 53.79
CA GLY A 204 71.70 -49.30 54.73
C GLY A 204 71.38 -47.95 54.07
N GLU A 205 71.92 -47.71 52.87
CA GLU A 205 71.56 -46.56 52.01
C GLU A 205 70.13 -46.69 51.49
N LEU A 206 69.77 -47.83 50.87
CA LEU A 206 68.43 -48.09 50.34
C LEU A 206 67.36 -48.01 51.42
N CYS A 207 67.64 -48.38 52.68
CA CYS A 207 66.72 -48.20 53.79
C CYS A 207 66.51 -46.72 54.15
N LYS A 208 67.55 -45.87 54.05
CA LYS A 208 67.42 -44.41 54.26
C LYS A 208 66.68 -43.75 53.10
N GLU A 209 66.98 -44.14 51.86
CA GLU A 209 66.27 -43.70 50.66
C GLU A 209 64.79 -44.13 50.70
N ASN A 210 64.49 -45.36 51.10
CA ASN A 210 63.12 -45.86 51.27
C ASN A 210 62.36 -45.13 52.39
N ALA A 211 63.03 -44.77 53.49
CA ALA A 211 62.44 -43.92 54.53
C ALA A 211 62.16 -42.49 54.03
N LEU A 212 63.08 -41.88 53.26
CA LEU A 212 62.89 -40.57 52.64
C LEU A 212 61.74 -40.59 51.62
N VAL A 213 61.71 -41.60 50.74
CA VAL A 213 60.65 -41.78 49.73
C VAL A 213 59.30 -42.04 50.40
N LYS A 214 59.23 -42.79 51.51
CA LYS A 214 58.00 -42.91 52.30
C LYS A 214 57.54 -41.59 52.89
N GLY A 215 58.46 -40.75 53.39
CA GLY A 215 58.13 -39.40 53.82
C GLY A 215 57.61 -38.52 52.68
N GLN A 216 58.19 -38.65 51.48
CA GLN A 216 57.70 -37.97 50.28
C GLN A 216 56.34 -38.50 49.82
N ILE A 217 56.08 -39.80 49.92
CA ILE A 217 54.77 -40.40 49.60
C ILE A 217 53.70 -39.87 50.55
N VAL A 218 53.93 -39.87 51.87
CA VAL A 218 52.96 -39.33 52.84
C VAL A 218 52.68 -37.84 52.59
N ALA A 219 53.72 -37.04 52.35
CA ALA A 219 53.53 -35.62 52.01
C ALA A 219 52.77 -35.42 50.69
N LEU A 220 52.96 -36.30 49.69
CA LEU A 220 52.19 -36.27 48.45
C LEU A 220 50.73 -36.71 48.68
N GLU A 221 50.49 -37.76 49.46
CA GLU A 221 49.14 -38.22 49.86
C GLU A 221 48.37 -37.12 50.61
N GLU A 222 49.03 -36.38 51.52
CA GLU A 222 48.47 -35.21 52.18
C GLU A 222 48.11 -34.09 51.18
N THR A 223 49.00 -33.74 50.24
CA THR A 223 48.68 -32.72 49.21
C THR A 223 47.58 -33.15 48.24
N VAL A 224 47.52 -34.44 47.89
CA VAL A 224 46.42 -35.00 47.07
C VAL A 224 45.10 -34.91 47.82
N SER A 225 45.07 -35.29 49.11
CA SER A 225 43.87 -35.20 49.94
C SER A 225 43.36 -33.76 50.08
N VAL A 226 44.27 -32.78 50.26
CA VAL A 226 43.91 -31.36 50.26
C VAL A 226 43.30 -30.94 48.92
N HIS A 227 43.94 -31.27 47.80
CA HIS A 227 43.41 -30.95 46.47
C HIS A 227 42.09 -31.68 46.13
N GLU A 228 41.86 -32.88 46.66
CA GLU A 228 40.57 -33.57 46.55
C GLU A 228 39.47 -32.84 47.32
N MET A 229 39.76 -32.35 48.54
CA MET A 229 38.82 -31.54 49.33
C MET A 229 38.54 -30.17 48.68
N GLU A 230 39.57 -29.51 48.12
CA GLU A 230 39.42 -28.27 47.35
C GLU A 230 38.58 -28.49 46.08
N ALA A 231 38.80 -29.61 45.37
CA ALA A 231 38.00 -29.99 44.21
C ALA A 231 36.56 -30.32 44.60
N GLU A 232 36.31 -30.94 45.75
CA GLU A 232 34.96 -31.23 46.25
C GLU A 232 34.19 -29.95 46.58
N ALA A 233 34.77 -29.04 47.35
CA ALA A 233 34.17 -27.74 47.66
C ALA A 233 33.95 -26.87 46.39
N SER A 234 34.82 -27.01 45.40
CA SER A 234 34.67 -26.38 44.08
C SER A 234 33.51 -27.00 43.30
N ARG A 235 33.38 -28.34 43.27
CA ARG A 235 32.26 -29.06 42.64
C ARG A 235 30.93 -28.66 43.28
N GLU A 236 30.82 -28.65 44.60
CA GLU A 236 29.60 -28.21 45.31
C GLU A 236 29.24 -26.76 44.99
N THR A 237 30.23 -25.87 44.92
CA THR A 237 30.01 -24.46 44.58
C THR A 237 29.53 -24.28 43.14
N ILE A 238 30.08 -25.04 42.19
CA ILE A 238 29.61 -25.07 40.79
C ILE A 238 28.17 -25.61 40.71
N VAL A 239 27.84 -26.69 41.41
CA VAL A 239 26.47 -27.26 41.44
C VAL A 239 25.47 -26.27 42.05
N ARG A 240 25.82 -25.62 43.16
CA ARG A 240 25.00 -24.57 43.79
C ARG A 240 24.76 -23.41 42.81
N LEU A 241 25.80 -22.84 42.23
CA LEU A 241 25.67 -21.75 41.23
C LEU A 241 24.86 -22.18 40.01
N ALA A 242 25.04 -23.41 39.50
CA ALA A 242 24.24 -23.94 38.41
C ALA A 242 22.76 -24.08 38.77
N SER A 243 22.44 -24.44 40.02
CA SER A 243 21.05 -24.49 40.52
C SER A 243 20.41 -23.09 40.60
N GLU A 244 21.19 -22.08 40.97
CA GLU A 244 20.72 -20.68 41.05
C GLU A 244 20.55 -20.06 39.66
N VAL A 245 21.48 -20.31 38.72
CA VAL A 245 21.32 -19.93 37.31
C VAL A 245 20.08 -20.58 36.71
N ASN A 246 19.84 -21.87 36.95
CA ASN A 246 18.61 -22.53 36.49
C ASN A 246 17.33 -21.95 37.14
N ARG A 247 17.39 -21.54 38.42
CA ARG A 247 16.28 -20.89 39.13
C ARG A 247 15.95 -19.52 38.55
N GLU A 248 16.96 -18.68 38.31
CA GLU A 248 16.75 -17.36 37.74
C GLU A 248 16.41 -17.43 36.23
N GLN A 249 16.94 -18.40 35.48
CA GLN A 249 16.53 -18.63 34.09
C GLN A 249 15.05 -19.02 33.99
N LYS A 250 14.53 -19.85 34.91
CA LYS A 250 13.09 -20.18 34.98
C LYS A 250 12.23 -18.96 35.34
N LYS A 251 12.67 -18.12 36.27
CA LYS A 251 11.98 -16.85 36.58
C LYS A 251 12.01 -15.88 35.40
N ALA A 252 13.14 -15.76 34.70
CA ALA A 252 13.26 -14.92 33.52
C ALA A 252 12.30 -15.38 32.41
N ALA A 253 12.20 -16.70 32.17
CA ALA A 253 11.23 -17.28 31.25
C ALA A 253 9.77 -16.93 31.64
N SER A 254 9.39 -17.18 32.91
CA SER A 254 8.07 -16.82 33.43
C SER A 254 7.76 -15.32 33.29
N CYS A 255 8.74 -14.45 33.55
CA CYS A 255 8.60 -13.01 33.40
C CYS A 255 8.46 -12.59 31.92
N THR A 256 9.16 -13.25 30.99
CA THR A 256 8.96 -13.02 29.55
C THR A 256 7.58 -13.49 29.08
N GLU A 257 7.08 -14.63 29.57
CA GLU A 257 5.73 -15.14 29.27
C GLU A 257 4.64 -14.19 29.80
N GLU A 258 4.75 -13.72 31.05
CA GLU A 258 3.84 -12.70 31.60
C GLU A 258 3.88 -11.39 30.82
N LYS A 259 5.08 -10.90 30.47
CA LYS A 259 5.26 -9.67 29.69
C LYS A 259 4.71 -9.81 28.26
N ASP A 260 4.88 -10.96 27.60
CA ASP A 260 4.33 -11.19 26.27
C ASP A 260 2.81 -11.41 26.28
N LYS A 261 2.26 -12.00 27.35
CA LYS A 261 0.81 -11.99 27.59
C LYS A 261 0.26 -10.58 27.79
N LEU A 262 0.90 -9.75 28.62
CA LEU A 262 0.51 -8.36 28.83
C LEU A 262 0.60 -7.53 27.54
N ASN A 263 1.58 -7.80 26.67
CA ASN A 263 1.66 -7.20 25.33
C ASN A 263 0.48 -7.60 24.43
N GLN A 264 0.03 -8.86 24.49
CA GLN A 264 -1.12 -9.35 23.74
C GLN A 264 -2.44 -8.77 24.28
N ASP A 265 -2.61 -8.73 25.60
CA ASP A 265 -3.78 -8.10 26.24
C ASP A 265 -3.85 -6.59 25.92
N LEU A 266 -2.70 -5.90 25.89
CA LEU A 266 -2.59 -4.50 25.48
C LEU A 266 -2.96 -4.31 24.00
N LEU A 267 -2.49 -5.17 23.09
CA LEU A 267 -2.83 -5.08 21.67
C LEU A 267 -4.34 -5.22 21.45
N THR A 268 -4.97 -6.22 22.07
CA THR A 268 -6.42 -6.43 22.01
C THR A 268 -7.20 -5.27 22.64
N ALA A 269 -6.69 -4.64 23.70
CA ALA A 269 -7.28 -3.44 24.27
C ALA A 269 -7.17 -2.20 23.35
N VAL A 270 -6.08 -2.07 22.57
CA VAL A 270 -5.92 -1.02 21.56
C VAL A 270 -6.87 -1.24 20.38
N GLU A 271 -7.01 -2.47 19.89
CA GLU A 271 -7.96 -2.82 18.82
C GLU A 271 -9.42 -2.51 19.24
N ALA A 272 -9.79 -2.87 20.47
CA ALA A 272 -11.11 -2.56 21.04
C ALA A 272 -11.32 -1.04 21.20
N LYS A 273 -10.30 -0.29 21.66
CA LYS A 273 -10.34 1.18 21.72
C LYS A 273 -10.57 1.78 20.33
N GLU A 274 -9.82 1.34 19.32
CA GLU A 274 -9.99 1.85 17.96
C GLU A 274 -11.39 1.56 17.39
N ALA A 275 -11.98 0.40 17.69
CA ALA A 275 -13.34 0.07 17.28
C ALA A 275 -14.36 1.05 17.89
N LEU A 276 -14.22 1.36 19.19
CA LEU A 276 -15.05 2.34 19.89
C LEU A 276 -14.83 3.77 19.37
N GLU A 277 -13.60 4.16 19.02
CA GLU A 277 -13.33 5.47 18.40
C GLU A 277 -13.98 5.61 17.01
N LYS A 278 -14.02 4.51 16.23
CA LYS A 278 -14.74 4.45 14.95
C LYS A 278 -16.26 4.56 15.16
N GLU A 279 -16.83 3.88 16.15
CA GLU A 279 -18.26 3.98 16.49
C GLU A 279 -18.64 5.38 17.00
N VAL A 280 -17.86 5.97 17.92
CA VAL A 280 -18.06 7.34 18.42
C VAL A 280 -18.08 8.34 17.27
N LYS A 281 -17.20 8.19 16.27
CA LYS A 281 -17.19 9.04 15.08
C LYS A 281 -18.48 8.89 14.25
N ILE A 282 -18.95 7.66 14.02
CA ILE A 282 -20.22 7.40 13.31
C ILE A 282 -21.42 8.02 14.06
N LEU A 283 -21.43 7.94 15.40
CA LEU A 283 -22.46 8.56 16.24
C LEU A 283 -22.40 10.09 16.19
N GLN A 284 -21.21 10.70 16.15
CA GLN A 284 -21.03 12.15 15.94
C GLN A 284 -21.52 12.59 14.55
N GLU A 285 -21.18 11.85 13.49
CA GLU A 285 -21.64 12.14 12.13
C GLU A 285 -23.18 12.03 12.02
N ARG A 286 -23.77 11.02 12.67
CA ARG A 286 -25.25 10.86 12.77
C ARG A 286 -25.91 11.98 13.58
N LEU A 287 -25.29 12.43 14.67
CA LEU A 287 -25.77 13.56 15.47
C LEU A 287 -25.75 14.87 14.66
N LEU A 288 -24.66 15.14 13.94
CA LEU A 288 -24.53 16.30 13.06
C LEU A 288 -25.53 16.25 11.89
N ALA A 289 -25.81 15.08 11.33
CA ALA A 289 -26.86 14.91 10.34
C ALA A 289 -28.26 15.20 10.93
N GLY A 290 -28.57 14.67 12.12
CA GLY A 290 -29.81 14.95 12.84
C GLY A 290 -30.01 16.44 13.15
N GLN A 291 -28.96 17.12 13.59
CA GLN A 291 -28.98 18.57 13.84
C GLN A 291 -29.35 19.36 12.57
N ARG A 292 -28.74 19.05 11.42
CA ARG A 292 -29.05 19.71 10.13
C ARG A 292 -30.52 19.52 9.73
N VAL A 293 -31.08 18.32 9.93
CA VAL A 293 -32.49 18.02 9.64
C VAL A 293 -33.42 18.79 10.59
N TRP A 294 -33.07 18.90 11.87
CA TRP A 294 -33.83 19.70 12.84
C TRP A 294 -33.80 21.20 12.51
N ASP A 295 -32.64 21.77 12.16
CA ASP A 295 -32.53 23.17 11.76
C ASP A 295 -33.26 23.46 10.45
N ALA A 296 -33.28 22.52 9.49
CA ALA A 296 -34.09 22.63 8.27
C ALA A 296 -35.60 22.64 8.59
N SER A 297 -36.09 21.68 9.37
CA SER A 297 -37.51 21.61 9.77
C SER A 297 -37.95 22.85 10.58
N LYS A 298 -37.05 23.40 11.41
CA LYS A 298 -37.24 24.65 12.14
C LYS A 298 -37.32 25.87 11.21
N GLN A 299 -36.57 25.89 10.10
CA GLN A 299 -36.70 26.91 9.06
C GLN A 299 -38.03 26.77 8.30
N GLU A 300 -38.41 25.56 7.88
CA GLU A 300 -39.70 25.28 7.24
C GLU A 300 -40.87 25.74 8.11
N LEU A 301 -40.87 25.39 9.40
CA LEU A 301 -41.88 25.81 10.37
C LEU A 301 -41.92 27.34 10.56
N SER A 302 -40.79 28.04 10.37
CA SER A 302 -40.75 29.51 10.37
C SER A 302 -41.37 30.12 9.12
N LEU A 303 -41.27 29.46 7.96
CA LEU A 303 -41.91 29.88 6.71
C LEU A 303 -43.42 29.60 6.74
N LEU A 304 -43.82 28.42 7.23
CA LEU A 304 -45.23 28.05 7.45
C LEU A 304 -45.95 29.02 8.39
N LYS A 305 -45.27 29.53 9.42
CA LYS A 305 -45.81 30.59 10.29
C LYS A 305 -46.00 31.92 9.57
N LYS A 306 -45.12 32.29 8.63
CA LYS A 306 -45.26 33.53 7.84
C LYS A 306 -46.44 33.42 6.87
N SER A 307 -46.53 32.34 6.11
CA SER A 307 -47.65 32.15 5.16
C SER A 307 -49.00 32.01 5.87
N SER A 308 -49.05 31.40 7.06
CA SER A 308 -50.25 31.39 7.90
C SER A 308 -50.69 32.79 8.31
N LEU A 309 -49.76 33.67 8.71
CA LEU A 309 -50.06 35.06 9.09
C LEU A 309 -50.42 35.94 7.88
N GLU A 310 -49.93 35.62 6.68
CA GLU A 310 -50.31 36.28 5.44
C GLU A 310 -51.71 35.86 4.98
N LEU A 311 -52.03 34.57 5.10
CA LEU A 311 -53.38 34.05 4.84
C LEU A 311 -54.41 34.63 5.81
N GLU A 312 -54.09 34.71 7.11
CA GLU A 312 -54.96 35.31 8.13
C GLU A 312 -55.29 36.78 7.82
N LYS A 313 -54.29 37.58 7.41
CA LYS A 313 -54.50 38.97 6.96
C LYS A 313 -55.40 39.04 5.72
N SER A 314 -55.21 38.13 4.77
CA SER A 314 -56.03 38.06 3.54
C SER A 314 -57.49 37.71 3.85
N CYS A 315 -57.72 36.69 4.70
CA CYS A 315 -59.05 36.32 5.17
C CYS A 315 -59.73 37.48 5.93
N LYS A 316 -58.98 38.21 6.77
CA LYS A 316 -59.52 39.40 7.46
C LYS A 316 -59.91 40.51 6.49
N ALA A 317 -59.04 40.86 5.53
CA ALA A 317 -59.34 41.90 4.55
C ALA A 317 -60.57 41.55 3.68
N SER A 318 -60.75 40.25 3.36
CA SER A 318 -61.95 39.75 2.66
C SER A 318 -63.22 39.89 3.52
N LEU A 319 -63.15 39.57 4.82
CA LEU A 319 -64.25 39.75 5.76
C LEU A 319 -64.61 41.24 5.92
N ASP A 320 -63.62 42.11 6.09
CA ASP A 320 -63.80 43.56 6.20
C ASP A 320 -64.51 44.10 4.94
N ALA A 321 -64.09 43.67 3.74
CA ALA A 321 -64.74 44.05 2.47
C ALA A 321 -66.20 43.52 2.35
N ALA A 322 -66.48 42.31 2.85
CA ALA A 322 -67.84 41.78 2.90
C ALA A 322 -68.75 42.59 3.83
N THR A 323 -68.25 42.98 5.02
CA THR A 323 -69.03 43.84 5.95
C THR A 323 -69.28 45.24 5.40
N ALA A 324 -68.32 45.82 4.66
CA ALA A 324 -68.51 47.08 3.94
C ALA A 324 -69.61 46.96 2.87
N SER A 325 -69.61 45.87 2.10
CA SER A 325 -70.63 45.59 1.07
C SER A 325 -72.03 45.43 1.67
N GLN A 326 -72.14 44.68 2.79
CA GLN A 326 -73.40 44.53 3.54
C GLN A 326 -73.91 45.87 4.10
N SER A 327 -72.99 46.75 4.52
CA SER A 327 -73.33 48.10 5.02
C SER A 327 -73.87 49.00 3.90
N GLN A 328 -73.30 48.92 2.69
CA GLN A 328 -73.83 49.62 1.51
C GLN A 328 -75.24 49.15 1.14
N TYR A 329 -75.48 47.83 1.17
CA TYR A 329 -76.80 47.26 0.91
C TYR A 329 -77.86 47.69 1.95
N SER A 330 -77.47 47.78 3.23
CA SER A 330 -78.34 48.32 4.29
C SER A 330 -78.69 49.78 4.03
N SER A 331 -77.71 50.63 3.70
CA SER A 331 -77.93 52.04 3.35
C SER A 331 -78.79 52.23 2.09
N PHE A 332 -78.75 51.29 1.14
CA PHE A 332 -79.66 51.28 -0.01
C PHE A 332 -81.11 51.02 0.41
N ARG A 333 -81.36 50.02 1.29
CA ARG A 333 -82.71 49.75 1.83
C ARG A 333 -83.27 50.95 2.59
N GLU A 334 -82.44 51.64 3.37
CA GLU A 334 -82.83 52.87 4.08
C GLU A 334 -83.29 53.98 3.12
N LYS A 335 -82.61 54.17 1.98
CA LYS A 335 -83.02 55.15 0.96
C LYS A 335 -84.37 54.80 0.33
N ILE A 336 -84.63 53.53 0.04
CA ILE A 336 -85.94 53.09 -0.48
C ILE A 336 -87.05 53.31 0.56
N ALA A 337 -86.81 53.00 1.84
CA ALA A 337 -87.76 53.24 2.92
C ALA A 337 -87.96 54.73 3.28
N ALA A 338 -87.03 55.60 2.87
CA ALA A 338 -87.22 57.05 2.91
C ALA A 338 -88.07 57.56 1.73
N LEU A 339 -87.86 57.04 0.51
CA LEU A 339 -88.63 57.42 -0.68
C LEU A 339 -90.11 57.03 -0.59
N LEU A 340 -90.42 55.85 -0.01
CA LEU A 340 -91.79 55.37 0.18
C LEU A 340 -92.55 56.05 1.34
N ARG A 341 -91.97 57.08 1.98
CA ARG A 341 -92.54 57.79 3.13
C ARG A 341 -93.58 58.85 2.73
N GLY A 342 -94.60 58.40 1.99
CA GLY A 342 -95.74 59.24 1.58
C GLY A 342 -96.89 59.21 2.59
N GLY A 343 -97.18 60.38 3.19
CA GLY A 343 -98.43 60.71 3.89
C GLY A 343 -98.70 60.03 5.24
N SER A 344 -98.29 58.77 5.44
CA SER A 344 -98.62 57.99 6.64
C SER A 344 -97.43 57.19 7.16
N GLY A 345 -97.09 57.39 8.44
CA GLY A 345 -96.26 56.51 9.25
C GLY A 345 -94.73 56.51 9.00
N PRO A 346 -93.92 56.15 10.01
CA PRO A 346 -92.50 55.87 9.84
C PRO A 346 -92.28 54.43 9.35
N LEU A 347 -91.92 54.26 8.08
CA LEU A 347 -91.60 52.95 7.52
C LEU A 347 -90.27 52.39 8.07
N LYS A 348 -90.21 51.08 8.34
CA LYS A 348 -88.97 50.35 8.68
C LYS A 348 -88.18 50.00 7.40
N PRO A 349 -86.82 50.06 7.41
CA PRO A 349 -85.97 49.69 6.26
C PRO A 349 -85.81 48.17 6.07
N THR A 350 -86.88 47.41 6.32
CA THR A 350 -86.97 45.96 6.10
C THR A 350 -87.71 45.69 4.79
N GLU A 351 -87.20 44.77 3.99
CA GLU A 351 -87.70 44.44 2.64
C GLU A 351 -89.19 44.09 2.63
N ASP A 352 -89.65 43.28 3.58
CA ASP A 352 -91.05 42.89 3.69
C ASP A 352 -91.98 44.10 3.92
N ALA A 353 -91.54 45.07 4.72
CA ALA A 353 -92.29 46.30 5.00
C ALA A 353 -92.27 47.29 3.82
N ILE A 354 -91.17 47.32 3.06
CA ILE A 354 -91.07 48.03 1.78
C ILE A 354 -92.08 47.46 0.78
N LEU A 355 -92.17 46.13 0.66
CA LEU A 355 -93.12 45.44 -0.21
C LEU A 355 -94.58 45.57 0.28
N GLU A 356 -94.80 45.62 1.59
CA GLU A 356 -96.12 45.77 2.19
C GLU A 356 -96.72 47.15 1.95
N ARG A 357 -95.93 48.22 2.12
CA ARG A 357 -96.39 49.60 1.84
C ARG A 357 -96.79 49.80 0.37
N ILE A 358 -96.14 49.08 -0.55
CA ILE A 358 -96.51 49.08 -1.98
C ILE A 358 -97.90 48.45 -2.20
N ARG A 359 -98.25 47.39 -1.46
CA ARG A 359 -99.59 46.76 -1.51
C ARG A 359 -100.71 47.64 -0.93
N GLU A 360 -100.41 48.38 0.14
CA GLU A 360 -101.36 49.34 0.73
C GLU A 360 -101.76 50.45 -0.26
N MET A 361 -100.79 51.03 -0.97
CA MET A 361 -101.08 52.11 -1.94
C MET A 361 -102.00 51.65 -3.07
N GLY A 362 -101.80 50.43 -3.61
CA GLY A 362 -102.69 49.85 -4.61
C GLY A 362 -104.10 49.58 -4.08
N SER A 363 -104.24 49.28 -2.79
CA SER A 363 -105.56 49.08 -2.15
C SER A 363 -106.33 50.41 -2.00
N GLN A 364 -105.61 51.52 -1.79
CA GLN A 364 -106.20 52.86 -1.78
C GLN A 364 -106.65 53.30 -3.19
N GLU A 365 -105.85 52.99 -4.22
CA GLU A 365 -106.22 53.17 -5.63
C GLU A 365 -107.53 52.45 -5.99
N GLU A 366 -107.70 51.21 -5.51
CA GLU A 366 -108.90 50.40 -5.75
C GLU A 366 -110.19 51.04 -5.22
N SER A 367 -110.11 51.75 -4.08
CA SER A 367 -111.26 52.53 -3.56
C SER A 367 -111.62 53.74 -4.45
N GLY A 368 -110.63 54.31 -5.14
CA GLY A 368 -110.87 55.33 -6.17
C GLY A 368 -111.61 54.77 -7.38
N LYS A 369 -111.29 53.54 -7.80
CA LYS A 369 -111.99 52.85 -8.90
C LYS A 369 -113.47 52.63 -8.60
N GLN A 370 -113.85 52.36 -7.34
CA GLN A 370 -115.27 52.26 -6.95
C GLN A 370 -116.04 53.59 -7.08
N MET A 371 -115.38 54.74 -6.92
CA MET A 371 -116.00 56.03 -7.20
C MET A 371 -116.09 56.30 -8.72
N VAL A 372 -115.16 55.75 -9.51
CA VAL A 372 -115.23 55.77 -10.98
C VAL A 372 -116.38 54.91 -11.49
N THR A 373 -116.66 53.72 -10.95
CA THR A 373 -117.78 52.87 -11.44
C THR A 373 -119.16 53.54 -11.30
N GLN A 374 -119.34 54.44 -10.33
CA GLN A 374 -120.57 55.23 -10.20
C GLN A 374 -120.73 56.27 -11.34
N LEU A 375 -119.61 56.81 -11.85
CA LEU A 375 -119.59 57.68 -13.03
C LEU A 375 -119.68 56.85 -14.33
N GLU A 376 -119.07 55.66 -14.37
CA GLU A 376 -119.21 54.71 -15.49
C GLU A 376 -120.66 54.30 -15.71
N ALA A 377 -121.50 54.21 -14.67
CA ALA A 377 -122.93 53.97 -14.81
C ALA A 377 -123.65 55.12 -15.56
N GLN A 378 -123.32 56.38 -15.26
CA GLN A 378 -123.87 57.54 -15.99
C GLN A 378 -123.31 57.65 -17.40
N ILE A 379 -122.04 57.29 -17.59
CA ILE A 379 -121.42 57.17 -18.91
C ILE A 379 -122.09 56.03 -19.70
N SER A 380 -122.50 54.93 -19.07
CA SER A 380 -123.12 53.77 -19.74
C SER A 380 -124.44 54.13 -20.43
N GLU A 381 -125.27 54.98 -19.83
CA GLU A 381 -126.52 55.47 -20.45
C GLU A 381 -126.25 56.33 -21.70
N LEU A 382 -125.22 57.19 -21.65
CA LEU A 382 -124.74 57.96 -22.80
C LEU A 382 -124.02 57.08 -23.84
N VAL A 383 -123.36 55.99 -23.40
CA VAL A 383 -122.68 55.00 -24.24
C VAL A 383 -123.66 54.02 -24.88
N GLU A 384 -124.88 53.84 -24.37
CA GLU A 384 -125.94 53.13 -25.10
C GLU A 384 -126.45 53.99 -26.28
N GLN A 385 -126.65 55.29 -26.04
CA GLN A 385 -127.05 56.24 -27.09
C GLN A 385 -125.95 56.36 -28.17
N LEU A 386 -124.71 56.57 -27.77
CA LEU A 386 -123.53 56.54 -28.65
C LEU A 386 -123.29 55.13 -29.23
N GLY A 387 -123.72 54.06 -28.54
CA GLY A 387 -123.60 52.66 -28.92
C GLY A 387 -124.49 52.26 -30.09
N ASN A 388 -125.62 52.94 -30.27
CA ASN A 388 -126.47 52.79 -31.44
C ASN A 388 -125.85 53.48 -32.67
N GLU A 389 -125.40 54.73 -32.54
CA GLU A 389 -124.65 55.47 -33.58
C GLU A 389 -123.36 54.75 -33.99
N SER A 390 -122.47 54.49 -33.02
CA SER A 390 -121.25 53.72 -33.24
C SER A 390 -121.55 52.27 -33.65
N GLY A 391 -122.70 51.72 -33.29
CA GLY A 391 -123.19 50.42 -33.77
C GLY A 391 -123.44 50.37 -35.27
N PHE A 392 -123.66 51.50 -35.95
CA PHE A 392 -123.62 51.60 -37.41
C PHE A 392 -122.19 51.82 -37.91
N HIS A 393 -121.42 52.70 -37.27
CA HIS A 393 -120.04 53.01 -37.65
C HIS A 393 -119.10 51.78 -37.57
N GLN A 394 -119.19 51.01 -36.49
CA GLN A 394 -118.47 49.74 -36.25
C GLN A 394 -118.81 48.69 -37.32
N LYS A 395 -120.03 48.66 -37.86
CA LYS A 395 -120.42 47.73 -38.95
C LYS A 395 -119.85 48.13 -40.31
N ALA A 396 -119.39 49.38 -40.47
CA ALA A 396 -118.55 49.80 -41.58
C ALA A 396 -117.06 49.53 -41.27
N LEU A 397 -116.57 49.92 -40.09
CA LEU A 397 -115.17 49.74 -39.67
C LEU A 397 -114.76 48.25 -39.66
N GLN A 398 -115.61 47.34 -39.16
CA GLN A 398 -115.35 45.90 -39.21
C GLN A 398 -115.28 45.33 -40.64
N ARG A 399 -115.84 46.01 -41.66
CA ARG A 399 -115.65 45.61 -43.06
C ARG A 399 -114.30 46.08 -43.60
N ALA A 400 -113.85 47.28 -43.23
CA ALA A 400 -112.51 47.77 -43.53
C ALA A 400 -111.44 46.91 -42.85
N GLN A 401 -111.54 46.71 -41.53
CA GLN A 401 -110.64 45.87 -40.75
C GLN A 401 -110.62 44.40 -41.24
N LYS A 402 -111.75 43.83 -41.69
CA LYS A 402 -111.77 42.49 -42.31
C LYS A 402 -111.17 42.43 -43.72
N ALA A 403 -110.82 43.56 -44.33
CA ALA A 403 -109.99 43.64 -45.51
C ALA A 403 -108.52 43.94 -45.14
N GLU A 404 -108.28 44.87 -44.22
CA GLU A 404 -106.94 45.23 -43.71
C GLU A 404 -106.25 44.03 -43.06
N ASN A 405 -106.88 43.35 -42.09
CA ASN A 405 -106.30 42.16 -41.45
C ASN A 405 -106.01 41.02 -42.46
N LYS A 406 -106.75 40.95 -43.58
CA LYS A 406 -106.44 39.98 -44.66
C LYS A 406 -105.23 40.41 -45.47
N LEU A 407 -105.12 41.69 -45.79
CA LEU A 407 -103.98 42.28 -46.47
C LEU A 407 -102.71 42.18 -45.60
N GLU A 408 -102.81 42.45 -44.30
CA GLU A 408 -101.76 42.25 -43.31
C GLU A 408 -101.37 40.77 -43.16
N THR A 409 -102.34 39.85 -43.10
CA THR A 409 -102.03 38.40 -43.11
C THR A 409 -101.29 37.98 -44.37
N LEU A 410 -101.71 38.48 -45.54
CA LEU A 410 -101.04 38.20 -46.82
C LEU A 410 -99.65 38.86 -46.91
N GLN A 411 -99.46 40.06 -46.34
CA GLN A 411 -98.15 40.70 -46.23
C GLN A 411 -97.23 39.98 -45.24
N GLY A 412 -97.77 39.46 -44.13
CA GLY A 412 -97.03 38.61 -43.19
C GLY A 412 -96.61 37.28 -43.82
N GLN A 413 -97.47 36.68 -44.64
CA GLN A 413 -97.13 35.48 -45.44
C GLN A 413 -96.09 35.79 -46.52
N LEU A 414 -96.22 36.92 -47.23
CA LEU A 414 -95.26 37.36 -48.23
C LEU A 414 -93.88 37.61 -47.61
N THR A 415 -93.80 38.44 -46.57
CA THR A 415 -92.54 38.78 -45.90
C THR A 415 -91.88 37.59 -45.20
N HIS A 416 -92.68 36.64 -44.70
CA HIS A 416 -92.17 35.36 -44.21
C HIS A 416 -91.54 34.51 -45.33
N LEU A 417 -92.20 34.37 -46.48
CA LEU A 417 -91.69 33.60 -47.62
C LEU A 417 -90.47 34.27 -48.28
N GLU A 418 -90.44 35.61 -48.33
CA GLU A 418 -89.26 36.39 -48.74
C GLU A 418 -88.09 36.14 -47.78
N GLY A 419 -88.34 36.12 -46.47
CA GLY A 419 -87.35 35.79 -45.44
C GLY A 419 -86.84 34.35 -45.55
N GLU A 420 -87.72 33.37 -45.79
CA GLU A 420 -87.32 31.98 -46.04
C GLU A 420 -86.47 31.85 -47.30
N LEU A 421 -86.87 32.48 -48.40
CA LEU A 421 -86.12 32.48 -49.66
C LEU A 421 -84.70 33.03 -49.47
N VAL A 422 -84.57 34.22 -48.86
CA VAL A 422 -83.27 34.85 -48.57
C VAL A 422 -82.42 34.00 -47.63
N SER A 423 -83.02 33.37 -46.60
CA SER A 423 -82.29 32.44 -45.72
C SER A 423 -81.78 31.22 -46.49
N GLY A 424 -82.56 30.73 -47.46
CA GLY A 424 -82.20 29.63 -48.35
C GLY A 424 -81.05 29.99 -49.29
N ASP A 425 -81.00 31.21 -49.82
CA ASP A 425 -79.86 31.68 -50.63
C ASP A 425 -78.58 31.80 -49.81
N VAL A 426 -78.64 32.42 -48.63
CA VAL A 426 -77.47 32.52 -47.73
C VAL A 426 -76.92 31.13 -47.34
N LEU A 427 -77.80 30.14 -47.12
CA LEU A 427 -77.40 28.75 -46.86
C LEU A 427 -76.77 28.08 -48.10
N ARG A 428 -77.31 28.33 -49.31
CA ARG A 428 -76.73 27.84 -50.58
C ARG A 428 -75.33 28.39 -50.82
N ASP A 429 -75.15 29.70 -50.65
CA ASP A 429 -73.85 30.36 -50.83
C ASP A 429 -72.82 29.90 -49.79
N THR A 430 -73.23 29.75 -48.53
CA THR A 430 -72.37 29.21 -47.47
C THR A 430 -71.88 27.79 -47.81
N LEU A 431 -72.79 26.91 -48.26
CA LEU A 431 -72.44 25.56 -48.68
C LEU A 431 -71.55 25.54 -49.94
N HIS A 432 -71.76 26.47 -50.88
CA HIS A 432 -70.91 26.62 -52.07
C HIS A 432 -69.48 27.01 -51.70
N VAL A 433 -69.31 27.99 -50.79
CA VAL A 433 -68.01 28.44 -50.28
C VAL A 433 -67.28 27.30 -49.55
N GLU A 434 -67.95 26.53 -48.69
CA GLU A 434 -67.32 25.36 -48.06
C GLU A 434 -66.92 24.30 -49.08
N LYS A 435 -67.78 23.98 -50.06
CA LYS A 435 -67.44 23.05 -51.14
C LYS A 435 -66.22 23.50 -51.94
N GLN A 436 -66.06 24.80 -52.17
CA GLN A 436 -64.88 25.36 -52.84
C GLN A 436 -63.61 25.20 -52.00
N LYS A 437 -63.66 25.40 -50.67
CA LYS A 437 -62.52 25.15 -49.76
C LYS A 437 -62.12 23.67 -49.77
N TYR A 438 -63.09 22.75 -49.70
CA TYR A 438 -62.81 21.31 -49.74
C TYR A 438 -62.21 20.86 -51.09
N LEU A 439 -62.64 21.44 -52.21
CA LEU A 439 -62.00 21.21 -53.51
C LEU A 439 -60.55 21.69 -53.54
N GLN A 440 -60.28 22.91 -53.06
CA GLN A 440 -58.91 23.45 -52.96
C GLN A 440 -57.99 22.59 -52.08
N PHE A 441 -58.52 22.01 -50.99
CA PHE A 441 -57.79 21.07 -50.15
C PHE A 441 -57.46 19.75 -50.89
N LEU A 442 -58.44 19.16 -51.59
CA LEU A 442 -58.21 17.93 -52.38
C LEU A 442 -57.22 18.16 -53.53
N ASP A 443 -57.20 19.35 -54.13
CA ASP A 443 -56.26 19.69 -55.19
C ASP A 443 -54.83 19.84 -54.64
N GLN A 444 -54.64 20.52 -53.50
CA GLN A 444 -53.34 20.57 -52.79
C GLN A 444 -52.85 19.17 -52.37
N LEU A 445 -53.76 18.31 -51.89
CA LEU A 445 -53.44 16.95 -51.49
C LEU A 445 -53.05 16.08 -52.70
N SER A 446 -53.74 16.26 -53.82
CA SER A 446 -53.43 15.63 -55.10
C SER A 446 -52.05 16.03 -55.61
N GLU A 447 -51.68 17.31 -55.51
CA GLU A 447 -50.35 17.84 -55.86
C GLU A 447 -49.24 17.16 -55.06
N LYS A 448 -49.38 17.08 -53.72
CA LYS A 448 -48.37 16.44 -52.87
C LYS A 448 -48.24 14.93 -53.14
N MET A 449 -49.32 14.27 -53.59
CA MET A 449 -49.31 12.86 -54.00
C MET A 449 -48.90 12.61 -55.46
N LYS A 450 -48.69 13.68 -56.24
CA LYS A 450 -48.39 13.69 -57.69
C LYS A 450 -49.50 13.06 -58.53
N LEU A 451 -50.75 13.42 -58.22
CA LEU A 451 -51.98 12.96 -58.87
C LEU A 451 -52.61 14.04 -59.77
N ASP A 452 -52.03 15.24 -59.85
CA ASP A 452 -52.58 16.47 -60.45
C ASP A 452 -53.38 16.26 -61.73
N ARG A 453 -52.76 15.59 -62.70
CA ARG A 453 -53.35 15.33 -64.02
C ARG A 453 -54.57 14.41 -63.96
N MET A 454 -54.57 13.43 -63.05
CA MET A 454 -55.70 12.52 -62.85
C MET A 454 -56.80 13.18 -62.01
N ALA A 455 -56.43 13.98 -61.01
CA ALA A 455 -57.39 14.73 -60.20
C ALA A 455 -58.15 15.76 -61.05
N ALA A 456 -57.46 16.50 -61.93
CA ALA A 456 -58.07 17.50 -62.82
C ALA A 456 -59.22 16.94 -63.68
N GLU A 457 -59.11 15.70 -64.14
CA GLU A 457 -60.09 15.03 -65.02
C GLU A 457 -61.25 14.37 -64.22
N LEU A 458 -61.19 14.33 -62.88
CA LEU A 458 -62.15 13.64 -62.01
C LEU A 458 -63.06 14.58 -61.23
N GLY A 459 -64.29 14.11 -60.95
CA GLY A 459 -65.23 14.74 -60.03
C GLY A 459 -64.83 14.56 -58.55
N PHE A 460 -65.40 15.40 -57.68
CA PHE A 460 -65.05 15.51 -56.25
C PHE A 460 -64.90 14.15 -55.53
N ASP A 461 -65.91 13.29 -55.63
CA ASP A 461 -65.96 12.00 -54.93
C ASP A 461 -64.85 11.05 -55.43
N MET A 462 -64.55 11.09 -56.73
CA MET A 462 -63.52 10.25 -57.34
C MET A 462 -62.10 10.77 -57.09
N ARG A 463 -61.90 12.08 -56.83
CA ARG A 463 -60.60 12.62 -56.39
C ARG A 463 -60.20 12.01 -55.04
N LEU A 464 -61.16 11.88 -54.12
CA LEU A 464 -60.93 11.28 -52.79
C LEU A 464 -60.52 9.80 -52.89
N GLU A 465 -61.23 9.00 -53.68
CA GLU A 465 -60.90 7.57 -53.89
C GLU A 465 -59.50 7.38 -54.49
N VAL A 466 -59.12 8.18 -55.48
CA VAL A 466 -57.77 8.10 -56.09
C VAL A 466 -56.67 8.53 -55.11
N VAL A 467 -56.93 9.55 -54.27
CA VAL A 467 -56.05 9.96 -53.17
C VAL A 467 -55.87 8.84 -52.14
N LEU A 468 -56.94 8.14 -51.76
CA LEU A 468 -56.89 7.00 -50.84
C LEU A 468 -56.10 5.82 -51.42
N ALA A 469 -56.41 5.39 -52.65
CA ALA A 469 -55.70 4.31 -53.33
C ALA A 469 -54.20 4.61 -53.51
N ARG A 470 -53.85 5.88 -53.78
CA ARG A 470 -52.46 6.33 -53.85
C ARG A 470 -51.76 6.32 -52.49
N THR A 471 -52.46 6.68 -51.42
CA THR A 471 -51.95 6.61 -50.04
C THR A 471 -51.62 5.17 -49.67
N GLU A 472 -52.53 4.22 -49.93
CA GLU A 472 -52.26 2.79 -49.72
C GLU A 472 -51.04 2.30 -50.52
N GLN A 473 -50.88 2.73 -51.77
CA GLN A 473 -49.73 2.37 -52.59
C GLN A 473 -48.41 2.84 -51.95
N LEU A 474 -48.36 4.07 -51.44
CA LEU A 474 -47.17 4.62 -50.77
C LEU A 474 -46.85 3.85 -49.49
N VAL A 475 -47.83 3.55 -48.65
CA VAL A 475 -47.65 2.75 -47.42
C VAL A 475 -47.09 1.35 -47.73
N ARG A 476 -47.55 0.70 -48.81
CA ARG A 476 -47.01 -0.60 -49.25
C ARG A 476 -45.55 -0.49 -49.73
N LEU A 477 -45.18 0.59 -50.41
CA LEU A 477 -43.80 0.84 -50.85
C LEU A 477 -42.85 1.11 -49.67
N GLU A 478 -43.27 1.92 -48.70
CA GLU A 478 -42.48 2.17 -47.48
C GLU A 478 -42.30 0.89 -46.65
N SER A 479 -43.36 0.08 -46.49
CA SER A 479 -43.29 -1.22 -45.81
C SER A 479 -42.26 -2.16 -46.45
N ASN A 480 -42.24 -2.25 -47.79
CA ASN A 480 -41.25 -3.04 -48.52
C ASN A 480 -39.82 -2.52 -48.29
N ALA A 481 -39.59 -1.21 -48.37
CA ALA A 481 -38.29 -0.61 -48.10
C ALA A 481 -37.80 -0.86 -46.65
N VAL A 482 -38.71 -0.85 -45.67
CA VAL A 482 -38.40 -1.21 -44.28
C VAL A 482 -38.02 -2.70 -44.15
N ILE A 483 -38.67 -3.60 -44.89
CA ILE A 483 -38.33 -5.03 -44.92
C ILE A 483 -36.96 -5.27 -45.56
N GLU A 484 -36.63 -4.56 -46.65
CA GLU A 484 -35.31 -4.60 -47.27
C GLU A 484 -34.22 -4.06 -46.34
N HIS A 485 -34.44 -2.89 -45.73
CA HIS A 485 -33.52 -2.31 -44.74
C HIS A 485 -33.29 -3.23 -43.53
N LYS A 486 -34.35 -3.85 -43.00
CA LYS A 486 -34.26 -4.86 -41.93
C LYS A 486 -33.42 -6.07 -42.34
N THR A 487 -33.56 -6.51 -43.60
CA THR A 487 -32.79 -7.62 -44.17
C THR A 487 -31.31 -7.26 -44.35
N ILE A 488 -31.02 -6.06 -44.85
CA ILE A 488 -29.65 -5.52 -44.98
C ILE A 488 -29.00 -5.38 -43.60
N ALA A 489 -29.72 -4.81 -42.61
CA ALA A 489 -29.24 -4.66 -41.24
C ALA A 489 -28.89 -6.01 -40.61
N HIS A 490 -29.74 -7.03 -40.76
CA HIS A 490 -29.44 -8.37 -40.24
C HIS A 490 -28.26 -9.04 -40.98
N ASN A 491 -28.09 -8.79 -42.28
CA ASN A 491 -26.91 -9.23 -43.04
C ASN A 491 -25.61 -8.54 -42.56
N LEU A 492 -25.65 -7.25 -42.24
CA LEU A 492 -24.54 -6.52 -41.64
C LEU A 492 -24.22 -7.02 -40.22
N GLN A 493 -25.25 -7.28 -39.41
CA GLN A 493 -25.11 -7.85 -38.06
C GLN A 493 -24.40 -9.21 -38.08
N ARG A 494 -24.77 -10.10 -39.03
CA ARG A 494 -24.09 -11.39 -39.23
C ARG A 494 -22.63 -11.24 -39.68
N LYS A 495 -22.34 -10.30 -40.58
CA LYS A 495 -20.96 -9.97 -41.01
C LYS A 495 -20.13 -9.39 -39.85
N LEU A 496 -20.72 -8.54 -39.01
CA LEU A 496 -20.05 -7.96 -37.84
C LEU A 496 -19.71 -9.04 -36.81
N LYS A 497 -20.62 -9.99 -36.55
CA LYS A 497 -20.37 -11.14 -35.66
C LYS A 497 -19.18 -11.97 -36.14
N THR A 498 -19.13 -12.34 -37.42
CA THR A 498 -18.01 -13.12 -37.98
C THR A 498 -16.69 -12.36 -38.02
N GLN A 499 -16.70 -11.03 -38.21
CA GLN A 499 -15.47 -10.23 -38.07
C GLN A 499 -15.01 -10.10 -36.62
N LYS A 500 -15.94 -10.04 -35.64
CA LYS A 500 -15.61 -10.03 -34.21
C LYS A 500 -14.97 -11.35 -33.78
N GLU A 501 -15.58 -12.49 -34.13
CA GLU A 501 -15.04 -13.84 -33.86
C GLU A 501 -13.64 -14.02 -34.49
N ARG A 502 -13.45 -13.49 -35.71
CA ARG A 502 -12.13 -13.50 -36.39
C ARG A 502 -11.11 -12.56 -35.76
N LEU A 503 -11.54 -11.47 -35.12
CA LEU A 503 -10.67 -10.56 -34.37
C LEU A 503 -10.25 -11.20 -33.04
N GLU A 504 -11.20 -11.76 -32.28
CA GLU A 504 -10.96 -12.47 -31.02
C GLU A 504 -9.98 -13.65 -31.23
N SER A 505 -10.16 -14.42 -32.30
CA SER A 505 -9.23 -15.49 -32.71
C SER A 505 -7.82 -14.98 -33.01
N LYS A 506 -7.69 -13.83 -33.70
CA LYS A 506 -6.39 -13.18 -33.95
C LYS A 506 -5.76 -12.61 -32.69
N GLU A 507 -6.56 -12.04 -31.79
CA GLU A 507 -6.09 -11.47 -30.52
C GLU A 507 -5.55 -12.57 -29.60
N LEU A 508 -6.24 -13.72 -29.52
CA LEU A 508 -5.72 -14.91 -28.82
C LEU A 508 -4.38 -15.37 -29.40
N HIS A 509 -4.24 -15.40 -30.73
CA HIS A 509 -2.96 -15.73 -31.38
C HIS A 509 -1.86 -14.69 -31.09
N VAL A 510 -2.17 -13.40 -31.12
CA VAL A 510 -1.24 -12.32 -30.76
C VAL A 510 -0.81 -12.40 -29.29
N ASN A 511 -1.72 -12.78 -28.38
CA ASN A 511 -1.40 -12.94 -26.97
C ASN A 511 -0.55 -14.19 -26.71
N LEU A 512 -0.77 -15.30 -27.42
CA LEU A 512 0.15 -16.44 -27.43
C LEU A 512 1.54 -16.08 -27.97
N LEU A 513 1.62 -15.29 -29.05
CA LEU A 513 2.90 -14.80 -29.59
C LEU A 513 3.61 -13.87 -28.60
N ARG A 514 2.90 -12.94 -27.95
CA ARG A 514 3.44 -12.08 -26.88
C ARG A 514 3.99 -12.90 -25.72
N GLN A 515 3.24 -13.91 -25.27
CA GLN A 515 3.68 -14.81 -24.20
C GLN A 515 4.94 -15.59 -24.61
N LYS A 516 5.03 -16.08 -25.86
CA LYS A 516 6.24 -16.77 -26.32
C LYS A 516 7.43 -15.84 -26.54
N ILE A 517 7.20 -14.58 -26.94
CA ILE A 517 8.25 -13.56 -26.99
C ILE A 517 8.79 -13.30 -25.59
N ALA A 518 7.92 -13.06 -24.60
CA ALA A 518 8.35 -12.84 -23.20
C ALA A 518 9.21 -14.01 -22.67
N GLN A 519 8.78 -15.26 -22.87
CA GLN A 519 9.58 -16.44 -22.53
C GLN A 519 10.96 -16.45 -23.22
N LEU A 520 11.02 -16.12 -24.52
CA LEU A 520 12.29 -16.06 -25.26
C LEU A 520 13.18 -14.91 -24.81
N GLU A 521 12.61 -13.82 -24.30
CA GLU A 521 13.37 -12.71 -23.72
C GLU A 521 13.88 -13.03 -22.30
N GLU A 522 13.11 -13.74 -21.48
CA GLU A 522 13.55 -14.32 -20.20
C GLU A 522 14.68 -15.33 -20.42
N GLU A 523 14.53 -16.26 -21.37
CA GLU A 523 15.60 -17.18 -21.78
C GLU A 523 16.85 -16.43 -22.25
N ARG A 524 16.69 -15.33 -23.01
CA ARG A 524 17.81 -14.49 -23.47
C ARG A 524 18.51 -13.78 -22.32
N GLN A 525 17.75 -13.22 -21.37
CA GLN A 525 18.28 -12.56 -20.18
C GLN A 525 19.05 -13.54 -19.29
N MET A 526 18.51 -14.73 -19.04
CA MET A 526 19.18 -15.79 -18.29
C MET A 526 20.50 -16.21 -18.95
N ARG A 527 20.51 -16.46 -20.27
CA ARG A 527 21.73 -16.81 -21.03
C ARG A 527 22.77 -15.67 -21.03
N SER A 528 22.32 -14.41 -20.96
CA SER A 528 23.17 -13.23 -20.83
C SER A 528 23.81 -13.14 -19.44
N ALA A 529 23.02 -13.29 -18.37
CA ALA A 529 23.52 -13.32 -16.99
C ALA A 529 24.56 -14.42 -16.77
N LEU A 530 24.26 -15.67 -17.19
CA LEU A 530 25.19 -16.81 -17.17
C LEU A 530 26.46 -16.59 -18.01
N THR A 531 26.48 -15.59 -18.89
CA THR A 531 27.67 -15.22 -19.67
C THR A 531 28.47 -14.12 -18.98
N VAL A 532 27.82 -13.17 -18.32
CA VAL A 532 28.47 -12.19 -17.43
C VAL A 532 29.15 -12.91 -16.26
N GLU A 533 28.44 -13.79 -15.53
CA GLU A 533 29.02 -14.59 -14.43
C GLU A 533 30.25 -15.40 -14.89
N ARG A 534 30.18 -16.01 -16.08
CA ARG A 534 31.29 -16.76 -16.66
C ARG A 534 32.49 -15.88 -16.97
N ASP A 535 32.29 -14.65 -17.43
CA ASP A 535 33.37 -13.72 -17.75
C ASP A 535 33.94 -13.04 -16.50
N GLU A 536 33.12 -12.79 -15.47
CA GLU A 536 33.59 -12.43 -14.13
C GLU A 536 34.44 -13.55 -13.51
N ALA A 537 34.02 -14.81 -13.63
CA ALA A 537 34.80 -15.97 -13.20
C ALA A 537 36.13 -16.09 -13.98
N LYS A 538 36.15 -15.81 -15.29
CA LYS A 538 37.43 -15.70 -16.04
C LYS A 538 38.31 -14.56 -15.52
N VAL A 539 37.73 -13.43 -15.10
CA VAL A 539 38.47 -12.31 -14.53
C VAL A 539 39.03 -12.63 -13.14
N THR A 540 38.30 -13.34 -12.27
CA THR A 540 38.84 -13.80 -10.98
C THR A 540 39.93 -14.84 -11.16
N ILE A 541 39.75 -15.82 -12.07
CA ILE A 541 40.80 -16.78 -12.45
C ILE A 541 42.07 -16.06 -12.94
N ARG A 542 41.94 -15.06 -13.83
CA ARG A 542 43.08 -14.26 -14.30
C ARG A 542 43.76 -13.44 -13.19
N LYS A 543 43.02 -12.96 -12.20
CA LYS A 543 43.58 -12.27 -11.01
C LYS A 543 44.38 -13.26 -10.14
N LEU A 544 43.84 -14.45 -9.89
CA LEU A 544 44.50 -15.52 -9.14
C LEU A 544 45.74 -16.03 -9.86
N GLN A 545 45.69 -16.24 -11.18
CA GLN A 545 46.85 -16.60 -12.01
C GLN A 545 47.97 -15.57 -11.86
N LYS A 546 47.66 -14.26 -11.95
CA LYS A 546 48.65 -13.19 -11.72
C LYS A 546 49.19 -13.11 -10.28
N GLN A 547 48.47 -13.61 -9.28
CA GLN A 547 49.00 -13.76 -7.92
C GLN A 547 49.94 -14.98 -7.84
N VAL A 548 49.57 -16.11 -8.44
CA VAL A 548 50.44 -17.30 -8.54
C VAL A 548 51.74 -16.97 -9.29
N GLU A 549 51.69 -16.23 -10.40
CA GLU A 549 52.88 -15.77 -11.13
C GLU A 549 53.82 -14.89 -10.29
N ARG A 550 53.28 -14.05 -9.38
CA ARG A 550 54.09 -13.24 -8.45
C ARG A 550 54.74 -14.11 -7.39
N LEU A 551 53.94 -14.95 -6.73
CA LEU A 551 54.43 -15.90 -5.71
C LEU A 551 55.47 -16.87 -6.28
N GLN A 552 55.35 -17.26 -7.56
CA GLN A 552 56.37 -18.06 -8.26
C GLN A 552 57.68 -17.30 -8.51
N LYS A 553 57.62 -15.99 -8.79
CA LYS A 553 58.82 -15.14 -8.94
C LYS A 553 59.46 -14.82 -7.60
N GLU A 554 58.67 -14.53 -6.57
CA GLU A 554 59.14 -14.38 -5.19
C GLU A 554 59.80 -15.69 -4.69
N LEU A 555 59.23 -16.85 -5.05
CA LEU A 555 59.83 -18.15 -4.78
C LEU A 555 61.10 -18.43 -5.61
N SER A 556 61.21 -17.93 -6.85
CA SER A 556 62.45 -18.07 -7.63
C SER A 556 63.56 -17.19 -7.05
N LEU A 557 63.28 -15.91 -6.78
CA LEU A 557 64.21 -14.99 -6.11
C LEU A 557 64.68 -15.53 -4.74
N CYS A 558 63.77 -16.10 -3.95
CA CYS A 558 64.13 -16.77 -2.70
C CYS A 558 65.02 -18.01 -2.91
N ARG A 559 64.85 -18.77 -4.00
CA ARG A 559 65.72 -19.91 -4.35
C ARG A 559 67.08 -19.44 -4.85
N GLU A 560 67.11 -18.40 -5.69
CA GLU A 560 68.32 -17.77 -6.22
C GLU A 560 69.18 -17.22 -5.08
N MET A 561 68.59 -16.47 -4.15
CA MET A 561 69.25 -16.01 -2.92
C MET A 561 69.68 -17.18 -2.02
N ASN A 562 68.93 -18.29 -1.96
CA ASN A 562 69.34 -19.48 -1.21
C ASN A 562 70.56 -20.17 -1.86
N THR A 563 70.65 -20.19 -3.19
CA THR A 563 71.85 -20.68 -3.91
C THR A 563 73.03 -19.72 -3.77
N GLU A 564 72.81 -18.41 -3.75
CA GLU A 564 73.86 -17.41 -3.51
C GLU A 564 74.42 -17.51 -2.08
N LEU A 565 73.56 -17.69 -1.07
CA LEU A 565 73.97 -17.94 0.31
C LEU A 565 74.73 -19.27 0.46
N LYS A 566 74.39 -20.30 -0.33
CA LYS A 566 75.15 -21.56 -0.39
C LYS A 566 76.52 -21.39 -1.06
N ALA A 567 76.63 -20.57 -2.11
CA ALA A 567 77.90 -20.22 -2.71
C ALA A 567 78.78 -19.47 -1.70
N LYS A 568 78.26 -18.39 -1.09
CA LYS A 568 78.95 -17.64 -0.02
C LYS A 568 79.38 -18.51 1.17
N LEU A 569 78.58 -19.53 1.52
CA LEU A 569 78.94 -20.52 2.54
C LEU A 569 80.08 -21.46 2.07
N ALA A 570 80.10 -21.85 0.80
CA ALA A 570 81.22 -22.60 0.21
C ALA A 570 82.51 -21.76 0.18
N ASP A 571 82.43 -20.50 -0.27
CA ASP A 571 83.55 -19.55 -0.26
C ASP A 571 84.10 -19.36 1.17
N THR A 572 83.20 -19.23 2.16
CA THR A 572 83.55 -19.11 3.59
C THR A 572 84.24 -20.38 4.10
N ASN A 573 83.81 -21.57 3.65
CA ASN A 573 84.47 -22.83 3.98
C ASN A 573 85.84 -22.96 3.30
N GLU A 574 86.02 -22.48 2.07
CA GLU A 574 87.33 -22.45 1.40
C GLU A 574 88.29 -21.49 2.10
N LEU A 575 87.84 -20.30 2.49
CA LEU A 575 88.60 -19.37 3.32
C LEU A 575 88.97 -19.98 4.68
N LYS A 576 88.07 -20.76 5.29
CA LYS A 576 88.35 -21.49 6.53
C LYS A 576 89.39 -22.61 6.34
N ILE A 577 89.37 -23.32 5.22
CA ILE A 577 90.40 -24.31 4.85
C ILE A 577 91.76 -23.60 4.69
N LYS A 578 91.82 -22.52 3.91
CA LYS A 578 93.04 -21.71 3.73
C LYS A 578 93.57 -21.15 5.05
N THR A 579 92.68 -20.77 5.97
CA THR A 579 93.06 -20.33 7.33
C THR A 579 93.68 -21.47 8.15
N LEU A 580 93.15 -22.69 8.04
CA LEU A 580 93.72 -23.89 8.69
C LEU A 580 95.07 -24.29 8.08
N GLU A 581 95.25 -24.16 6.77
CA GLU A 581 96.53 -24.37 6.08
C GLU A 581 97.59 -23.32 6.48
N GLN A 582 97.18 -22.05 6.61
CA GLN A 582 98.02 -20.99 7.19
C GLN A 582 98.37 -21.27 8.66
N THR A 583 97.42 -21.74 9.46
CA THR A 583 97.67 -22.13 10.86
C THR A 583 98.68 -23.27 10.94
N LYS A 584 98.54 -24.29 10.08
CA LYS A 584 99.48 -25.42 10.01
C LYS A 584 100.88 -25.00 9.56
N THR A 585 101.01 -24.13 8.57
CA THR A 585 102.33 -23.61 8.14
C THR A 585 102.98 -22.73 9.19
N ILE A 586 102.21 -21.94 9.95
CA ILE A 586 102.71 -21.24 11.16
C ILE A 586 103.17 -22.25 12.23
N GLU A 587 102.45 -23.34 12.43
CA GLU A 587 102.80 -24.38 13.39
C GLU A 587 104.09 -25.12 13.00
N ASP A 588 104.29 -25.41 11.70
CA ASP A 588 105.53 -26.01 11.18
C ASP A 588 106.71 -25.02 11.19
N LEU A 589 106.46 -23.71 11.00
CA LEU A 589 107.45 -22.65 11.23
C LEU A 589 107.82 -22.49 12.72
N ASN A 590 106.88 -22.69 13.64
CA ASN A 590 107.19 -22.73 15.07
C ASN A 590 108.06 -23.96 15.42
N LYS A 591 107.79 -25.14 14.84
CA LYS A 591 108.66 -26.33 14.99
C LYS A 591 110.08 -26.08 14.46
N SER A 592 110.23 -25.37 13.33
CA SER A 592 111.56 -25.02 12.80
C SER A 592 112.26 -23.95 13.65
N ARG A 593 111.53 -22.95 14.16
CA ARG A 593 112.04 -22.01 15.17
C ARG A 593 112.54 -22.74 16.42
N ASP A 594 111.78 -23.69 16.97
CA ASP A 594 112.18 -24.45 18.16
C ASP A 594 113.44 -25.29 17.94
N THR A 595 113.68 -25.78 16.72
CA THR A 595 114.95 -26.46 16.40
C THR A 595 116.11 -25.48 16.24
N LEU A 596 115.88 -24.28 15.70
CA LEU A 596 116.86 -23.19 15.67
C LEU A 596 117.20 -22.67 17.09
N GLU A 597 116.22 -22.51 17.96
CA GLU A 597 116.41 -22.12 19.38
C GLU A 597 117.27 -23.18 20.11
N LYS A 598 117.03 -24.47 19.85
CA LYS A 598 117.87 -25.59 20.36
C LYS A 598 119.27 -25.64 19.74
N MET A 599 119.47 -25.15 18.51
CA MET A 599 120.81 -24.99 17.93
C MET A 599 121.54 -23.79 18.52
N LYS A 600 120.84 -22.68 18.74
CA LYS A 600 121.33 -21.49 19.45
C LYS A 600 121.78 -21.84 20.87
N GLU A 601 120.96 -22.55 21.66
CA GLU A 601 121.38 -23.03 22.99
C GLU A 601 122.67 -23.87 22.94
N LYS A 602 122.83 -24.73 21.92
CA LYS A 602 124.05 -25.53 21.74
C LYS A 602 125.26 -24.66 21.37
N ALA A 603 125.05 -23.59 20.59
CA ALA A 603 126.08 -22.60 20.28
C ALA A 603 126.46 -21.80 21.53
N GLU A 604 125.49 -21.31 22.30
CA GLU A 604 125.68 -20.59 23.56
C GLU A 604 126.42 -21.45 24.60
N LYS A 605 126.08 -22.74 24.74
CA LYS A 605 126.80 -23.70 25.60
C LYS A 605 128.25 -23.93 25.15
N LYS A 606 128.53 -23.96 23.84
CA LYS A 606 129.91 -23.99 23.33
C LYS A 606 130.65 -22.67 23.58
N LEU A 607 130.00 -21.53 23.40
CA LEU A 607 130.56 -20.20 23.63
C LEU A 607 130.91 -20.01 25.11
N LEU A 608 130.09 -20.53 26.02
CA LEU A 608 130.39 -20.59 27.46
C LEU A 608 131.61 -21.48 27.79
N SER A 609 131.78 -22.63 27.11
CA SER A 609 132.99 -23.48 27.26
C SER A 609 134.25 -22.70 26.87
N VAL A 610 134.26 -22.16 25.64
CA VAL A 610 135.37 -21.36 25.10
C VAL A 610 135.63 -20.13 25.98
N LYS A 611 134.60 -19.54 26.59
CA LYS A 611 134.77 -18.46 27.56
C LYS A 611 135.44 -18.93 28.85
N SER A 612 135.04 -20.07 29.43
CA SER A 612 135.72 -20.62 30.61
C SER A 612 137.18 -21.03 30.33
N GLU A 613 137.47 -21.50 29.11
CA GLU A 613 138.83 -21.79 28.64
C GLU A 613 139.66 -20.49 28.46
N LEU A 614 139.04 -19.41 28.02
CA LEU A 614 139.66 -18.08 27.96
C LEU A 614 139.90 -17.49 29.36
N ASP A 615 138.94 -17.63 30.28
CA ASP A 615 139.04 -17.14 31.66
C ASP A 615 140.19 -17.87 32.41
N THR A 616 140.42 -19.17 32.16
CA THR A 616 141.60 -19.89 32.72
C THR A 616 142.91 -19.44 32.09
N ALA A 617 142.97 -19.23 30.77
CA ALA A 617 144.16 -18.70 30.10
C ALA A 617 144.50 -17.27 30.57
N GLU A 618 143.51 -16.42 30.84
CA GLU A 618 143.73 -15.08 31.41
C GLU A 618 144.24 -15.17 32.86
N HIS A 619 143.81 -16.17 33.64
CA HIS A 619 144.31 -16.38 35.00
C HIS A 619 145.78 -16.82 35.00
N GLU A 620 146.16 -17.76 34.14
CA GLU A 620 147.54 -18.23 33.97
C GLU A 620 148.46 -17.11 33.44
N ALA A 621 147.98 -16.27 32.53
CA ALA A 621 148.70 -15.08 32.06
C ALA A 621 148.91 -14.04 33.19
N LYS A 622 147.93 -13.84 34.08
CA LYS A 622 148.05 -12.97 35.26
C LYS A 622 149.07 -13.49 36.27
N GLU A 623 149.10 -14.80 36.53
CA GLU A 623 150.07 -15.38 37.47
C GLU A 623 151.51 -15.29 36.94
N ASN A 624 151.71 -15.56 35.64
CA ASN A 624 153.01 -15.37 34.98
C ASN A 624 153.48 -13.88 35.04
N LYS A 625 152.56 -12.92 34.89
CA LYS A 625 152.85 -11.49 35.03
C LYS A 625 153.28 -11.12 36.46
N GLU A 626 152.63 -11.67 37.48
CA GLU A 626 152.95 -11.36 38.88
C GLU A 626 154.26 -12.04 39.32
N ARG A 627 154.57 -13.25 38.81
CA ARG A 627 155.91 -13.86 38.96
C ARG A 627 157.01 -12.99 38.34
N ALA A 628 156.80 -12.44 37.14
CA ALA A 628 157.76 -11.53 36.51
C ALA A 628 157.96 -10.23 37.31
N LYS A 629 156.87 -9.67 37.88
CA LYS A 629 156.90 -8.46 38.73
C LYS A 629 157.70 -8.68 40.02
N ASN A 630 157.47 -9.79 40.72
CA ASN A 630 158.21 -10.12 41.96
C ASN A 630 159.72 -10.29 41.68
N MET A 631 160.08 -10.90 40.54
CA MET A 631 161.48 -11.06 40.13
C MET A 631 162.15 -9.72 39.81
N LEU A 632 161.40 -8.77 39.23
CA LEU A 632 161.83 -7.38 39.03
C LEU A 632 162.04 -6.63 40.36
N GLU A 633 161.19 -6.88 41.35
CA GLU A 633 161.25 -6.24 42.67
C GLU A 633 162.47 -6.70 43.48
N VAL A 634 162.85 -7.99 43.38
CA VAL A 634 164.11 -8.52 43.94
C VAL A 634 165.33 -7.83 43.32
N VAL A 635 165.44 -7.78 41.99
CA VAL A 635 166.56 -7.09 41.30
C VAL A 635 166.60 -5.58 41.62
N THR A 636 165.43 -4.96 41.84
CA THR A 636 165.32 -3.56 42.30
C THR A 636 165.72 -3.36 43.77
N SER A 637 165.76 -4.43 44.57
CA SER A 637 166.27 -4.40 45.95
C SER A 637 167.79 -4.58 46.00
N GLU A 638 168.35 -5.49 45.20
CA GLU A 638 169.80 -5.76 45.13
C GLU A 638 170.58 -4.59 44.51
N THR A 639 170.00 -3.93 43.50
CA THR A 639 170.58 -2.68 42.95
C THR A 639 170.53 -1.51 43.94
N LYS A 640 169.66 -1.53 44.96
CA LYS A 640 169.65 -0.53 46.05
C LYS A 640 170.69 -0.85 47.14
N THR A 641 170.90 -2.11 47.48
CA THR A 641 171.94 -2.49 48.45
C THR A 641 173.35 -2.28 47.89
N LEU A 642 173.61 -2.71 46.65
CA LEU A 642 174.89 -2.49 45.96
C LEU A 642 175.24 -1.00 45.79
N LYS A 643 174.24 -0.13 45.62
CA LYS A 643 174.46 1.33 45.60
C LYS A 643 174.85 1.88 46.98
N LYS A 644 174.26 1.36 48.07
CA LYS A 644 174.55 1.85 49.44
C LYS A 644 175.92 1.41 49.95
N SER A 645 176.41 0.24 49.52
CA SER A 645 177.80 -0.19 49.76
C SER A 645 178.85 0.67 49.04
N LEU A 646 178.45 1.55 48.12
CA LEU A 646 179.37 2.43 47.38
C LEU A 646 179.48 3.82 48.03
N GLU A 647 178.35 4.44 48.40
CA GLU A 647 178.31 5.81 48.95
C GLU A 647 178.82 5.93 50.41
N GLU A 648 178.80 4.85 51.19
CA GLU A 648 179.30 4.84 52.59
C GLU A 648 180.78 4.45 52.71
N ALA A 649 181.36 3.77 51.71
CA ALA A 649 182.81 3.49 51.64
C ALA A 649 183.64 4.74 51.29
N GLU A 650 183.07 5.67 50.52
CA GLU A 650 183.77 6.85 49.97
C GLU A 650 184.06 7.96 51.01
N LYS A 651 183.68 7.79 52.29
CA LYS A 651 183.49 8.93 53.22
C LYS A 651 184.11 8.87 54.63
N ARG A 652 185.12 8.00 54.87
CA ARG A 652 186.31 8.25 55.74
C ARG A 652 187.24 7.03 55.92
N GLU A 653 187.81 6.51 54.83
CA GLU A 653 189.15 5.91 54.93
C GLU A 653 190.21 6.97 54.56
N LYS A 654 190.72 7.68 55.58
CA LYS A 654 191.95 8.47 55.50
C LYS A 654 192.46 8.81 56.90
N GLN A 655 193.08 7.80 57.51
CA GLN A 655 194.04 8.00 58.60
C GLN A 655 195.45 8.16 57.98
N GLU A 656 196.48 8.05 58.81
CA GLU A 656 197.88 8.33 58.52
C GLU A 656 198.52 7.46 57.43
N SER A 657 199.67 7.95 56.94
CA SER A 657 200.75 7.20 56.32
C SER A 657 201.11 5.91 57.10
N PRO A 658 201.67 4.84 56.47
CA PRO A 658 202.71 4.97 55.43
C PRO A 658 202.58 4.06 54.19
N LEU A 659 203.55 4.23 53.28
CA LEU A 659 203.80 3.49 52.01
C LEU A 659 202.71 3.63 50.93
N TRP A 660 202.90 4.58 50.02
CA TRP A 660 202.09 4.80 48.81
C TRP A 660 202.93 5.31 47.62
N HIS A 661 202.35 5.24 46.41
CA HIS A 661 202.92 5.44 45.05
C HIS A 661 203.66 4.24 44.44
N PRO A 662 203.66 4.03 43.10
CA PRO A 662 202.97 4.76 42.01
C PRO A 662 202.09 3.82 41.11
N GLU A 663 201.74 3.98 39.81
CA GLU A 663 201.89 5.01 38.73
C GLU A 663 200.80 4.79 37.62
N LEU A 664 200.40 5.84 36.86
CA LEU A 664 199.80 5.86 35.48
C LEU A 664 198.44 5.14 35.16
N ILE A 665 197.44 5.63 34.37
CA ILE A 665 197.28 6.35 33.05
C ILE A 665 197.00 5.41 31.84
N PRO A 666 196.07 5.69 30.87
CA PRO A 666 194.85 6.53 30.92
C PRO A 666 193.63 6.08 30.03
N GLU A 667 192.53 6.84 30.11
CA GLU A 667 191.65 7.44 29.05
C GLU A 667 191.43 6.92 27.59
N LEU A 668 190.15 7.08 27.16
CA LEU A 668 189.62 7.67 25.88
C LEU A 668 189.99 7.05 24.49
N SER A 669 189.28 7.34 23.37
CA SER A 669 187.84 7.58 23.07
C SER A 669 187.62 7.66 21.53
N HIS A 670 186.36 7.68 21.08
CA HIS A 670 185.84 8.06 19.74
C HIS A 670 186.56 7.57 18.46
N HIS A 671 185.84 6.85 17.59
CA HIS A 671 185.27 7.46 16.37
C HIS A 671 184.25 6.58 15.61
N LEU A 672 183.22 7.26 15.08
CA LEU A 672 182.48 7.03 13.81
C LEU A 672 182.12 5.61 13.27
N GLN A 673 180.81 5.49 12.97
CA GLN A 673 180.23 4.95 11.72
C GLN A 673 180.22 3.42 11.45
N GLY A 674 179.04 2.80 11.46
CA GLY A 674 178.86 1.46 10.84
C GLY A 674 177.59 0.67 11.20
N ILE A 675 176.45 0.98 10.57
CA ILE A 675 175.28 0.08 10.30
C ILE A 675 174.76 -0.73 11.53
N SER A 676 173.78 -0.27 12.32
CA SER A 676 172.33 -0.08 12.00
C SER A 676 171.47 -1.36 11.95
N ASN A 677 170.53 -1.43 12.91
CA ASN A 677 169.24 -2.14 12.91
C ASN A 677 169.15 -3.59 12.39
N VAL A 678 169.02 -4.53 13.33
CA VAL A 678 168.26 -5.79 13.14
C VAL A 678 166.97 -5.70 13.96
N VAL A 679 165.94 -6.46 13.56
CA VAL A 679 164.56 -6.45 14.10
C VAL A 679 163.69 -5.26 13.64
N TRP A 680 163.72 -4.96 12.33
CA TRP A 680 162.52 -4.47 11.62
C TRP A 680 162.62 -4.75 10.12
N GLN A 681 161.79 -5.67 9.61
CA GLN A 681 161.39 -5.68 8.20
C GLN A 681 159.94 -6.18 8.08
N ILE A 682 159.08 -5.33 7.54
CA ILE A 682 157.69 -5.67 7.21
C ILE A 682 157.69 -6.55 5.94
N GLY A 683 156.82 -7.57 5.92
CA GLY A 683 156.37 -8.25 4.70
C GLY A 683 154.84 -8.33 4.71
N LEU A 684 154.17 -7.34 4.12
CA LEU A 684 152.72 -7.35 3.90
C LEU A 684 152.39 -8.15 2.61
N ILE A 685 151.10 -8.37 2.33
CA ILE A 685 150.51 -9.17 1.23
C ILE A 685 150.46 -10.66 1.61
N ILE A 686 149.32 -11.28 1.98
CA ILE A 686 147.95 -11.35 1.42
C ILE A 686 147.81 -12.40 0.29
N GLU A 687 146.85 -13.31 0.48
CA GLU A 687 146.24 -14.27 -0.48
C GLU A 687 147.03 -15.50 -0.96
N VAL A 688 146.27 -16.59 -1.19
CA VAL A 688 146.60 -17.93 -1.77
C VAL A 688 147.78 -18.71 -1.15
N SER A 689 147.71 -20.00 -0.76
CA SER A 689 146.79 -21.15 -1.01
C SER A 689 146.86 -22.11 0.22
N GLY A 690 146.10 -23.20 0.39
CA GLY A 690 145.02 -23.84 -0.37
C GLY A 690 145.05 -25.37 -0.17
N HIS A 691 143.89 -26.01 0.06
CA HIS A 691 143.68 -27.43 0.44
C HIS A 691 144.22 -27.85 1.83
N GLU A 692 143.58 -28.76 2.57
CA GLU A 692 142.33 -29.53 2.33
C GLU A 692 141.15 -29.07 3.21
#